data_AF-A0A3D5I9H2-F1
#
_entry.id   AF-A0A3D5I9H2-F1
#
_cell.length_a   1.000
_cell.length_b   1.000
_cell.length_c   1.000
_cell.angle_alpha   90.00
_cell.angle_beta   90.00
_cell.angle_gamma   90.00
#
_symmetry.space_group_name_H-M   'P 1'
#
loop_
_entity.id
_entity.type
_entity.pdbx_description
1 polymer ?
#
loop_
_entity_poly.entity_id
_entity_poly.type
_entity_poly.pdbx_seq_one_letter_code
_entity_poly.pdbx_strand_id
1 'polypeptide(L)'
;MKKLLAVCLTALVCWVCAGYAEETRVGDTVMFGQYEQDGNLDNGSEPIAWQVLDVQGGKALLMSRYALDCLPFHDEKTDAAWNQSALNAWLQADFHAAFTDAEWAAIAPVTLADTAADGNPEWQNTDAEPAETHVFLLSYAQVMQYLPEQEQRKVSGTEYARSRGAKFLGFTTIGIGETDWWLRSPGKESYDACFLDVRGVVGTKCVTEKLGVRPALWMDLYADRNAFPYEQQVQAKQFAEQGDYAEATALLDTLGDYAGSAALAKEYRYQQAQAEAASGNYDAAIALYTELAGYADSDALCRASRYEKAVAAQEAGDYAGAMALFADAGQYADSMARLRECCKQQGISIYYFSQDAVNAGVDTGYAKQDTISGDDKHFGWRLGRFFLTGFTRVTADENQQPVFIKTLGDSVTLWFDLEQDIDALNGNAQLSLAADANGYDQQFGIPKTNFGRGTLIVRHTDYQNAKNEPAVYTDYLLAKGTTGANTRIVLHEEGDYEVALDYEVQDGELTHITSKFGNYRIFLRFSIRNGNCMVYPFDLLTGAELQNTAVAEAGFSLDLARSRYLDINVRRAVLVETANGVIEDERFNRPAKDGDRYTQEGIYTISVSNRYTGESTTKTIFVGSQELLETYVRNGFSLKRLK
;
A
#
# COMPACT_ATOMS: atom_id res chain seq x y z
N MET A 1 -4.61 -31.87 -32.70
CA MET A 1 -4.54 -31.40 -34.11
C MET A 1 -4.96 -29.94 -34.20
N LYS A 2 -4.05 -29.01 -33.91
CA LYS A 2 -4.05 -27.62 -34.38
C LYS A 2 -2.59 -27.28 -34.65
N LYS A 3 -2.32 -26.82 -35.87
CA LYS A 3 -0.98 -26.71 -36.46
C LYS A 3 -0.16 -25.66 -35.71
N LEU A 4 0.98 -26.09 -35.15
CA LEU A 4 2.11 -25.22 -34.84
C LEU A 4 2.56 -24.53 -36.14
N LEU A 5 2.55 -23.20 -36.15
CA LEU A 5 3.53 -22.44 -36.92
C LEU A 5 4.56 -21.93 -35.92
N ALA A 6 5.61 -22.73 -35.75
CA ALA A 6 6.87 -22.24 -35.22
C ALA A 6 7.50 -21.38 -36.32
N VAL A 7 7.50 -20.06 -36.13
CA VAL A 7 8.42 -19.20 -36.88
C VAL A 7 9.74 -19.27 -36.11
N CYS A 8 10.72 -19.91 -36.73
CA CYS A 8 12.10 -19.96 -36.27
C CYS A 8 12.64 -18.52 -36.13
N LEU A 9 12.62 -17.96 -34.92
CA LEU A 9 13.66 -17.03 -34.51
C LEU A 9 14.92 -17.89 -34.36
N THR A 10 15.80 -17.78 -35.35
CA THR A 10 17.12 -18.40 -35.26
C THR A 10 17.84 -17.74 -34.10
N ALA A 11 18.21 -18.57 -33.12
CA ALA A 11 19.06 -18.21 -32.02
C ALA A 11 20.33 -17.53 -32.55
N LEU A 12 20.54 -16.26 -32.16
CA LEU A 12 21.89 -15.73 -32.07
C LEU A 12 22.44 -16.17 -30.71
N VAL A 13 23.04 -17.36 -30.74
CA VAL A 13 23.84 -17.94 -29.67
C VAL A 13 25.00 -17.00 -29.34
N CYS A 14 25.17 -16.69 -28.05
CA CYS A 14 26.38 -16.20 -27.38
C CYS A 14 27.24 -15.18 -28.16
N TRP A 15 27.32 -13.95 -27.65
CA TRP A 15 28.59 -13.23 -27.59
C TRP A 15 28.68 -12.47 -26.25
N VAL A 16 29.17 -13.17 -25.24
CA VAL A 16 29.88 -12.53 -24.13
C VAL A 16 31.29 -12.25 -24.67
N CYS A 17 31.68 -10.97 -24.67
CA CYS A 17 33.03 -10.45 -24.98
C CYS A 17 33.50 -10.49 -26.45
N ALA A 18 32.87 -9.73 -27.33
CA ALA A 18 33.58 -9.08 -28.43
C ALA A 18 33.28 -7.59 -28.41
N GLY A 19 34.32 -6.75 -28.40
CA GLY A 19 34.15 -5.30 -28.42
C GLY A 19 33.55 -4.84 -29.74
N TYR A 20 32.49 -4.03 -29.67
CA TYR A 20 31.74 -3.46 -30.80
C TYR A 20 32.57 -2.64 -31.81
N ALA A 21 33.83 -2.33 -31.51
CA ALA A 21 34.72 -1.58 -32.40
C ALA A 21 34.89 -2.23 -33.80
N GLU A 22 34.59 -3.52 -33.95
CA GLU A 22 34.63 -4.21 -35.26
C GLU A 22 33.28 -4.25 -36.02
N GLU A 23 32.16 -3.82 -35.42
CA GLU A 23 30.82 -3.99 -36.02
C GLU A 23 30.13 -2.70 -36.50
N THR A 24 30.37 -1.54 -35.87
CA THR A 24 29.70 -0.29 -36.26
C THR A 24 30.15 0.19 -37.64
N ARG A 25 29.19 0.43 -38.54
CA ARG A 25 29.41 0.84 -39.93
C ARG A 25 28.71 2.14 -40.24
N VAL A 26 29.26 2.87 -41.22
CA VAL A 26 28.58 4.02 -41.82
C VAL A 26 27.20 3.60 -42.33
N GLY A 27 26.18 4.36 -41.95
CA GLY A 27 24.78 4.08 -42.25
C GLY A 27 24.01 3.38 -41.12
N ASP A 28 24.70 2.83 -40.12
CA ASP A 28 24.04 2.22 -38.96
C ASP A 28 23.27 3.28 -38.15
N THR A 29 22.26 2.82 -37.40
CA THR A 29 21.55 3.63 -36.41
C THR A 29 21.92 3.18 -35.00
N VAL A 30 22.33 4.12 -34.15
CA VAL A 30 22.68 3.88 -32.75
C VAL A 30 21.71 4.65 -31.85
N MET A 31 21.27 4.02 -30.76
CA MET A 31 20.48 4.69 -29.72
C MET A 31 21.42 5.14 -28.60
N PHE A 32 21.42 6.43 -28.28
CA PHE A 32 22.39 7.02 -27.36
C PHE A 32 21.87 8.35 -26.80
N GLY A 33 21.85 8.49 -25.47
CA GLY A 33 21.17 9.60 -24.82
C GLY A 33 19.65 9.57 -25.01
N GLN A 34 18.97 10.52 -24.39
CA GLN A 34 17.52 10.70 -24.41
C GLN A 34 17.16 12.18 -24.57
N TYR A 35 16.08 12.45 -25.28
CA TYR A 35 15.53 13.79 -25.41
C TYR A 35 14.03 13.68 -25.67
N GLU A 36 13.29 14.71 -25.28
CA GLU A 36 11.86 14.79 -25.55
C GLU A 36 11.60 14.88 -27.06
N GLN A 37 10.79 13.97 -27.60
CA GLN A 37 10.54 13.87 -29.04
C GLN A 37 9.05 13.74 -29.38
N ASP A 38 8.22 13.15 -28.51
CA ASP A 38 6.79 12.95 -28.79
C ASP A 38 5.90 14.10 -28.28
N GLY A 39 6.41 14.94 -27.38
CA GLY A 39 5.74 16.09 -26.79
C GLY A 39 4.95 15.79 -25.50
N ASN A 40 5.04 14.57 -24.97
CA ASN A 40 4.37 14.12 -23.77
C ASN A 40 5.33 14.04 -22.57
N LEU A 41 5.50 15.17 -21.88
CA LEU A 41 6.42 15.26 -20.74
C LEU A 41 6.11 14.29 -19.57
N ASP A 42 4.94 13.66 -19.54
CA ASP A 42 4.52 12.74 -18.48
C ASP A 42 5.05 11.31 -18.64
N ASN A 43 5.57 10.92 -19.82
CA ASN A 43 6.09 9.55 -20.08
C ASN A 43 7.63 9.44 -20.05
N GLY A 44 8.32 10.56 -19.83
CA GLY A 44 9.78 10.66 -19.84
C GLY A 44 10.37 10.72 -21.25
N SER A 45 11.57 11.30 -21.38
CA SER A 45 12.21 11.53 -22.67
C SER A 45 12.55 10.24 -23.43
N GLU A 46 12.48 10.30 -24.77
CA GLU A 46 12.76 9.16 -25.65
C GLU A 46 14.24 8.99 -25.99
N PRO A 47 14.70 7.75 -26.25
CA PRO A 47 16.04 7.51 -26.74
C PRO A 47 16.30 8.23 -28.07
N ILE A 48 17.45 8.89 -28.19
CA ILE A 48 17.79 9.59 -29.43
C ILE A 48 18.36 8.57 -30.42
N ALA A 49 17.77 8.52 -31.61
CA ALA A 49 18.32 7.77 -32.73
C ALA A 49 19.38 8.60 -33.48
N TRP A 50 20.59 8.05 -33.62
CA TRP A 50 21.70 8.67 -34.32
C TRP A 50 22.11 7.87 -35.54
N GLN A 51 22.39 8.55 -36.64
CA GLN A 51 22.95 7.96 -37.85
C GLN A 51 24.48 8.06 -37.82
N VAL A 52 25.15 6.93 -38.09
CA VAL A 52 26.63 6.89 -38.23
C VAL A 52 27.01 7.43 -39.61
N LEU A 53 27.76 8.54 -39.64
CA LEU A 53 28.23 9.19 -40.87
C LEU A 53 29.66 8.82 -41.23
N ASP A 54 30.50 8.56 -40.25
CA ASP A 54 31.90 8.18 -40.44
C ASP A 54 32.39 7.29 -39.30
N VAL A 55 33.36 6.43 -39.57
CA VAL A 55 34.02 5.59 -38.57
C VAL A 55 35.52 5.64 -38.80
N GLN A 56 36.25 6.26 -37.87
CA GLN A 56 37.70 6.41 -37.98
C GLN A 56 38.37 6.46 -36.61
N GLY A 57 39.56 5.86 -36.51
CA GLY A 57 40.39 5.95 -35.31
C GLY A 57 39.72 5.43 -34.03
N GLY A 58 38.81 4.45 -34.13
CA GLY A 58 38.04 3.92 -32.99
C GLY A 58 36.88 4.80 -32.54
N LYS A 59 36.51 5.81 -33.33
CA LYS A 59 35.38 6.71 -33.06
C LYS A 59 34.38 6.69 -34.21
N ALA A 60 33.12 6.96 -33.91
CA ALA A 60 32.06 7.14 -34.89
C ALA A 60 31.54 8.58 -34.87
N LEU A 61 31.43 9.22 -36.03
CA LEU A 61 30.70 10.47 -36.18
C LEU A 61 29.21 10.16 -36.26
N LEU A 62 28.47 10.62 -35.27
CA LEU A 62 27.04 10.46 -35.15
C LEU A 62 26.35 11.77 -35.47
N MET A 63 25.19 11.70 -36.12
CA MET A 63 24.27 12.83 -36.31
C MET A 63 22.86 12.40 -35.98
N SER A 64 22.10 13.21 -35.23
CA SER A 64 20.74 12.88 -34.85
C SER A 64 19.90 12.60 -36.12
N ARG A 65 19.08 11.55 -36.07
CA ARG A 65 18.25 11.12 -37.19
C ARG A 65 17.15 12.14 -37.49
N TYR A 66 16.67 12.82 -36.45
CA TYR A 66 15.63 13.85 -36.49
C TYR A 66 16.19 15.19 -36.05
N ALA A 67 15.51 16.29 -36.41
CA ALA A 67 15.71 17.57 -35.75
C ALA A 67 14.99 17.54 -34.40
N LEU A 68 15.75 17.60 -33.30
CA LEU A 68 15.26 17.27 -31.95
C LEU A 68 14.52 18.43 -31.27
N ASP A 69 14.95 19.67 -31.52
CA ASP A 69 14.35 20.90 -30.99
C ASP A 69 14.30 21.97 -32.11
N CYS A 70 13.70 23.12 -31.83
CA CYS A 70 13.62 24.29 -32.69
C CYS A 70 14.09 25.55 -31.95
N LEU A 71 15.30 26.01 -32.27
CA LEU A 71 15.98 27.11 -31.57
C LEU A 71 16.55 28.14 -32.56
N PRO A 72 16.72 29.40 -32.14
CA PRO A 72 17.53 30.34 -32.90
C PRO A 72 19.00 29.92 -32.88
N PHE A 73 19.74 30.31 -33.91
CA PHE A 73 21.20 30.18 -33.92
C PHE A 73 21.82 31.10 -32.84
N HIS A 74 21.31 32.32 -32.73
CA HIS A 74 21.69 33.29 -31.70
C HIS A 74 20.51 34.18 -31.31
N ASP A 75 20.48 34.65 -30.06
CA ASP A 75 19.33 35.36 -29.49
C ASP A 75 19.18 36.79 -30.03
N GLU A 76 20.29 37.42 -30.42
CA GLU A 76 20.32 38.79 -30.94
C GLU A 76 20.70 38.83 -32.42
N LYS A 77 20.19 39.84 -33.13
CA LYS A 77 20.52 40.06 -34.55
C LYS A 77 21.87 40.76 -34.68
N THR A 78 22.93 40.02 -34.42
CA THR A 78 24.33 40.48 -34.48
C THR A 78 25.18 39.50 -35.28
N ASP A 79 26.41 39.90 -35.58
CA ASP A 79 27.43 38.96 -36.05
C ASP A 79 27.75 37.99 -34.92
N ALA A 80 27.58 36.69 -35.19
CA ALA A 80 27.76 35.63 -34.21
C ALA A 80 28.44 34.43 -34.88
N ALA A 81 29.73 34.24 -34.60
CA ALA A 81 30.43 33.02 -34.96
C ALA A 81 29.86 31.81 -34.18
N TRP A 82 30.04 30.59 -34.71
CA TRP A 82 29.53 29.37 -34.09
C TRP A 82 29.90 29.24 -32.61
N ASN A 83 31.17 29.41 -32.28
CA ASN A 83 31.68 29.30 -30.91
C ASN A 83 31.11 30.35 -29.92
N GLN A 84 30.55 31.45 -30.44
CA GLN A 84 29.90 32.53 -29.67
C GLN A 84 28.37 32.45 -29.74
N SER A 85 27.83 31.51 -30.52
CA SER A 85 26.39 31.39 -30.75
C SER A 85 25.66 30.90 -29.49
N ALA A 86 24.40 31.30 -29.34
CA ALA A 86 23.58 30.87 -28.22
C ALA A 86 23.25 29.37 -28.34
N LEU A 87 23.12 28.90 -29.59
CA LEU A 87 22.87 27.49 -29.88
C LEU A 87 24.05 26.60 -29.49
N ASN A 88 25.30 27.01 -29.75
CA ASN A 88 26.46 26.26 -29.28
C ASN A 88 26.54 26.22 -27.75
N ALA A 89 26.28 27.36 -27.09
CA ALA A 89 26.23 27.41 -25.63
C ALA A 89 25.16 26.46 -25.05
N TRP A 90 23.97 26.42 -25.66
CA TRP A 90 22.89 25.50 -25.30
C TRP A 90 23.31 24.03 -25.51
N LEU A 91 23.98 23.69 -26.62
CA LEU A 91 24.47 22.33 -26.87
C LEU A 91 25.50 21.87 -25.83
N GLN A 92 26.35 22.77 -25.33
CA GLN A 92 27.35 22.41 -24.31
C GLN A 92 26.77 22.36 -22.89
N ALA A 93 25.69 23.09 -22.61
CA ALA A 93 25.14 23.24 -21.27
C ALA A 93 23.81 22.48 -21.08
N ASP A 94 22.74 22.92 -21.73
CA ASP A 94 21.40 22.38 -21.49
C ASP A 94 21.21 21.02 -22.18
N PHE A 95 21.71 20.86 -23.42
CA PHE A 95 21.63 19.59 -24.14
C PHE A 95 22.52 18.50 -23.53
N HIS A 96 23.48 18.87 -22.67
CA HIS A 96 24.24 17.90 -21.88
C HIS A 96 23.32 16.97 -21.07
N ALA A 97 22.19 17.49 -20.58
CA ALA A 97 21.22 16.71 -19.82
C ALA A 97 20.55 15.58 -20.64
N ALA A 98 20.74 15.56 -21.95
CA ALA A 98 20.33 14.46 -22.81
C ALA A 98 21.16 13.18 -22.59
N PHE A 99 22.27 13.26 -21.86
CA PHE A 99 23.18 12.14 -21.63
C PHE A 99 23.38 11.91 -20.14
N THR A 100 23.51 10.64 -19.76
CA THR A 100 24.04 10.27 -18.45
C THR A 100 25.55 10.58 -18.36
N ASP A 101 26.13 10.60 -17.16
CA ASP A 101 27.58 10.82 -17.00
C ASP A 101 28.42 9.78 -17.77
N ALA A 102 27.97 8.52 -17.81
CA ALA A 102 28.63 7.45 -18.54
C ALA A 102 28.55 7.65 -20.07
N GLU A 103 27.40 8.08 -20.57
CA GLU A 103 27.24 8.43 -21.98
C GLU A 103 28.06 9.68 -22.33
N TRP A 104 28.01 10.73 -21.52
CA TRP A 104 28.79 11.94 -21.77
C TRP A 104 30.29 11.67 -21.84
N ALA A 105 30.82 10.84 -20.93
CA ALA A 105 32.21 10.42 -20.95
C ALA A 105 32.60 9.62 -22.21
N ALA A 106 31.62 9.01 -22.89
CA ALA A 106 31.83 8.32 -24.17
C ALA A 106 31.82 9.27 -25.38
N ILE A 107 31.42 10.54 -25.20
CA ILE A 107 31.50 11.55 -26.25
C ILE A 107 32.92 12.12 -26.26
N ALA A 108 33.63 11.94 -27.36
CA ALA A 108 34.99 12.42 -27.51
C ALA A 108 35.00 13.94 -27.75
N PRO A 109 35.78 14.73 -26.97
CA PRO A 109 35.98 16.14 -27.28
C PRO A 109 36.70 16.29 -28.62
N VAL A 110 36.27 17.27 -29.41
CA VAL A 110 36.89 17.65 -30.67
C VAL A 110 37.13 19.15 -30.72
N THR A 111 38.26 19.55 -31.28
CA THR A 111 38.52 20.96 -31.61
C THR A 111 37.98 21.23 -33.00
N LEU A 112 36.92 22.03 -33.10
CA LEU A 112 36.42 22.51 -34.39
C LEU A 112 37.31 23.66 -34.87
N ALA A 113 37.90 23.51 -36.05
CA ALA A 113 38.79 24.53 -36.61
C ALA A 113 38.04 25.72 -37.22
N ASP A 114 36.76 25.55 -37.57
CA ASP A 114 35.84 26.58 -38.11
C ASP A 114 36.53 27.54 -39.10
N THR A 115 37.22 26.98 -40.09
CA THR A 115 37.98 27.76 -41.07
C THR A 115 37.08 28.24 -42.20
N ALA A 116 37.55 29.19 -43.00
CA ALA A 116 36.83 29.63 -44.21
C ALA A 116 36.50 28.47 -45.18
N ALA A 117 37.26 27.37 -45.14
CA ALA A 117 37.01 26.16 -45.94
C ALA A 117 35.82 25.34 -45.46
N ASP A 118 35.36 25.53 -44.21
CA ASP A 118 34.15 24.88 -43.68
C ASP A 118 32.86 25.53 -44.19
N GLY A 119 32.93 26.75 -44.74
CA GLY A 119 31.78 27.51 -45.24
C GLY A 119 31.43 27.21 -46.70
N ASN A 120 30.34 27.82 -47.18
CA ASN A 120 29.95 27.72 -48.59
C ASN A 120 30.95 28.50 -49.45
N PRO A 121 31.60 27.88 -50.47
CA PRO A 121 32.62 28.55 -51.28
C PRO A 121 32.10 29.74 -52.10
N GLU A 122 30.78 29.88 -52.28
CA GLU A 122 30.17 31.02 -52.96
C GLU A 122 29.98 32.25 -52.05
N TRP A 123 30.21 32.13 -50.74
CA TRP A 123 30.00 33.18 -49.75
C TRP A 123 31.32 33.66 -49.14
N GLN A 124 31.29 34.84 -48.53
CA GLN A 124 32.44 35.37 -47.82
C GLN A 124 32.57 34.70 -46.46
N ASN A 125 33.48 33.74 -46.33
CA ASN A 125 33.78 33.06 -45.07
C ASN A 125 35.07 33.58 -44.45
N THR A 126 35.11 33.58 -43.11
CA THR A 126 36.29 33.95 -42.31
C THR A 126 36.56 32.85 -41.30
N ASP A 127 37.82 32.71 -40.92
CA ASP A 127 38.20 31.79 -39.84
C ASP A 127 37.59 32.26 -38.51
N ALA A 128 37.07 31.33 -37.72
CA ALA A 128 36.70 31.56 -36.33
C ALA A 128 37.74 30.98 -35.38
N GLU A 129 37.76 31.45 -34.14
CA GLU A 129 38.64 30.90 -33.10
C GLU A 129 38.26 29.44 -32.80
N PRO A 130 39.22 28.49 -32.87
CA PRO A 130 38.93 27.10 -32.59
C PRO A 130 38.35 26.89 -31.18
N ALA A 131 37.34 26.04 -31.07
CA ALA A 131 36.71 25.71 -29.80
C ALA A 131 36.65 24.20 -29.60
N GLU A 132 36.95 23.75 -28.39
CA GLU A 132 36.71 22.37 -27.98
C GLU A 132 35.22 22.19 -27.69
N THR A 133 34.63 21.12 -28.22
CA THR A 133 33.21 20.80 -28.07
C THR A 133 33.00 19.29 -28.04
N HIS A 134 31.93 18.87 -27.38
CA HIS A 134 31.49 17.47 -27.37
C HIS A 134 30.38 17.25 -28.40
N VAL A 135 29.41 18.16 -28.45
CA VAL A 135 28.24 18.11 -29.34
C VAL A 135 28.17 19.38 -30.18
N PHE A 136 28.01 19.24 -31.50
CA PHE A 136 28.08 20.36 -32.45
C PHE A 136 27.06 20.20 -33.59
N LEU A 137 26.98 21.18 -34.49
CA LEU A 137 26.28 21.03 -35.78
C LEU A 137 27.30 20.81 -36.90
N LEU A 138 26.95 20.05 -37.93
CA LEU A 138 27.83 19.88 -39.09
C LEU A 138 28.05 21.22 -39.82
N SER A 139 29.25 21.42 -40.38
CA SER A 139 29.49 22.51 -41.33
C SER A 139 28.92 22.21 -42.70
N TYR A 140 28.79 23.24 -43.53
CA TYR A 140 28.52 23.11 -44.96
C TYR A 140 29.46 22.08 -45.61
N ALA A 141 30.77 22.19 -45.39
CA ALA A 141 31.74 21.26 -45.98
C ALA A 141 31.51 19.81 -45.53
N GLN A 142 31.25 19.59 -44.24
CA GLN A 142 30.95 18.26 -43.69
C GLN A 142 29.63 17.70 -44.23
N VAL A 143 28.59 18.52 -44.34
CA VAL A 143 27.32 18.12 -44.96
C VAL A 143 27.54 17.74 -46.43
N MET A 144 28.28 18.52 -47.21
CA MET A 144 28.53 18.17 -48.62
C MET A 144 29.37 16.90 -48.76
N GLN A 145 30.27 16.62 -47.82
CA GLN A 145 31.08 15.40 -47.79
C GLN A 145 30.26 14.16 -47.41
N TYR A 146 29.51 14.22 -46.31
CA TYR A 146 28.81 13.05 -45.75
C TYR A 146 27.39 12.88 -46.29
N LEU A 147 26.76 13.94 -46.78
CA LEU A 147 25.41 13.96 -47.36
C LEU A 147 25.43 14.62 -48.77
N PRO A 148 26.18 14.04 -49.73
CA PRO A 148 26.36 14.63 -51.06
C PRO A 148 25.05 14.76 -51.84
N GLU A 149 24.11 13.83 -51.65
CA GLU A 149 22.83 13.84 -52.35
C GLU A 149 21.82 14.75 -51.64
N GLN A 150 21.04 15.51 -52.42
CA GLN A 150 20.04 16.43 -51.87
C GLN A 150 18.99 15.73 -50.99
N GLU A 151 18.59 14.51 -51.34
CA GLU A 151 17.62 13.74 -50.55
C GLU A 151 18.14 13.37 -49.15
N GLN A 152 19.45 13.14 -49.00
CA GLN A 152 20.07 12.81 -47.71
C GLN A 152 20.07 14.00 -46.72
N ARG A 153 19.91 15.22 -47.24
CA ARG A 153 19.90 16.46 -46.47
C ARG A 153 18.52 16.83 -45.93
N LYS A 154 17.46 16.16 -46.40
CA LYS A 154 16.11 16.30 -45.85
C LYS A 154 16.05 15.63 -44.48
N VAL A 155 15.32 16.25 -43.55
CA VAL A 155 15.18 15.74 -42.19
C VAL A 155 13.78 15.99 -41.68
N SER A 156 13.22 15.00 -40.99
CA SER A 156 11.99 15.13 -40.23
C SER A 156 12.29 15.70 -38.84
N GLY A 157 11.49 16.67 -38.36
CA GLY A 157 11.64 17.24 -37.01
C GLY A 157 10.73 16.57 -35.99
N THR A 158 11.12 16.40 -34.73
CA THR A 158 10.28 15.73 -33.72
C THR A 158 8.96 16.50 -33.46
N GLU A 159 7.95 15.85 -32.87
CA GLU A 159 6.73 16.57 -32.45
C GLU A 159 7.05 17.59 -31.35
N TYR A 160 8.07 17.30 -30.52
CA TYR A 160 8.64 18.30 -29.63
C TYR A 160 9.17 19.53 -30.38
N ALA A 161 10.04 19.36 -31.39
CA ALA A 161 10.54 20.48 -32.20
C ALA A 161 9.40 21.27 -32.87
N ARG A 162 8.33 20.59 -33.29
CA ARG A 162 7.11 21.23 -33.81
C ARG A 162 6.42 22.10 -32.77
N SER A 163 6.24 21.60 -31.55
CA SER A 163 5.67 22.37 -30.44
C SER A 163 6.50 23.62 -30.11
N ARG A 164 7.81 23.57 -30.41
CA ARG A 164 8.78 24.66 -30.21
C ARG A 164 8.85 25.66 -31.37
N GLY A 165 8.10 25.40 -32.44
CA GLY A 165 7.88 26.33 -33.57
C GLY A 165 8.52 25.92 -34.89
N ALA A 166 9.06 24.70 -35.01
CA ALA A 166 9.57 24.20 -36.28
C ALA A 166 8.44 24.15 -37.33
N LYS A 167 8.77 24.56 -38.55
CA LYS A 167 7.84 24.56 -39.69
C LYS A 167 8.04 23.27 -40.48
N PHE A 168 6.92 22.64 -40.85
CA PHE A 168 6.90 21.34 -41.50
C PHE A 168 6.32 21.46 -42.91
N LEU A 169 6.98 20.88 -43.90
CA LEU A 169 6.41 20.72 -45.25
C LEU A 169 5.58 19.43 -45.30
N GLY A 170 4.31 19.55 -45.71
CA GLY A 170 3.40 18.42 -45.88
C GLY A 170 2.66 18.00 -44.60
N PHE A 171 1.33 17.92 -44.66
CA PHE A 171 0.55 17.11 -43.73
C PHE A 171 0.42 15.72 -44.35
N THR A 172 0.99 14.69 -43.72
CA THR A 172 0.57 13.33 -44.03
C THR A 172 0.06 12.65 -42.77
N THR A 173 -0.98 11.85 -42.95
CA THR A 173 -1.69 11.11 -41.92
C THR A 173 -0.84 10.00 -41.27
N ILE A 174 0.46 9.90 -41.59
CA ILE A 174 1.34 8.77 -41.20
C ILE A 174 2.83 9.16 -41.04
N GLY A 175 3.22 10.43 -40.95
CA GLY A 175 4.65 10.75 -40.87
C GLY A 175 4.99 12.20 -40.57
N ILE A 176 5.94 12.34 -39.66
CA ILE A 176 6.64 13.56 -39.28
C ILE A 176 7.18 14.29 -40.54
N GLY A 177 6.65 15.48 -40.85
CA GLY A 177 7.05 16.26 -42.04
C GLY A 177 8.48 16.80 -41.99
N GLU A 178 9.00 17.20 -43.15
CA GLU A 178 10.37 17.73 -43.24
C GLU A 178 10.48 19.15 -42.67
N THR A 179 11.58 19.46 -42.00
CA THR A 179 11.84 20.78 -41.41
C THR A 179 13.18 21.38 -41.83
N ASP A 180 13.25 22.71 -41.81
CA ASP A 180 14.49 23.46 -42.01
C ASP A 180 15.43 23.22 -40.81
N TRP A 181 16.75 23.12 -41.03
CA TRP A 181 17.69 22.88 -39.93
C TRP A 181 19.03 23.61 -40.08
N TRP A 182 19.62 23.99 -38.94
CA TRP A 182 20.84 24.79 -38.86
C TRP A 182 22.13 24.02 -39.19
N LEU A 183 23.08 24.69 -39.82
CA LEU A 183 24.49 24.30 -39.91
C LEU A 183 25.35 25.26 -39.09
N ARG A 184 26.52 24.83 -38.62
CA ARG A 184 27.45 25.72 -37.88
C ARG A 184 28.13 26.77 -38.77
N SER A 185 28.05 26.64 -40.09
CA SER A 185 28.73 27.53 -41.02
C SER A 185 28.08 28.92 -41.10
N PRO A 186 28.87 29.99 -41.34
CA PRO A 186 28.35 31.33 -41.58
C PRO A 186 27.38 31.41 -42.77
N GLY A 187 26.47 32.37 -42.72
CA GLY A 187 25.58 32.72 -43.83
C GLY A 187 26.22 33.69 -44.83
N LYS A 188 25.40 34.21 -45.74
CA LYS A 188 25.86 35.17 -46.76
C LYS A 188 26.08 36.57 -46.18
N GLU A 189 25.23 36.96 -45.23
CA GLU A 189 25.32 38.23 -44.50
C GLU A 189 25.86 37.99 -43.10
N SER A 190 26.53 38.99 -42.50
CA SER A 190 27.16 38.87 -41.16
C SER A 190 26.22 38.42 -40.04
N TYR A 191 24.91 38.70 -40.13
CA TYR A 191 23.91 38.31 -39.13
C TYR A 191 23.07 37.10 -39.55
N ASP A 192 23.48 36.39 -40.60
CA ASP A 192 22.83 35.17 -41.06
C ASP A 192 23.73 33.94 -40.80
N ALA A 193 23.10 32.79 -40.57
CA ALA A 193 23.75 31.49 -40.51
C ALA A 193 23.33 30.61 -41.70
N CYS A 194 24.13 29.58 -41.97
CA CYS A 194 23.84 28.59 -43.00
C CYS A 194 22.79 27.60 -42.49
N PHE A 195 21.83 27.25 -43.34
CA PHE A 195 20.81 26.25 -43.03
C PHE A 195 20.49 25.41 -44.26
N LEU A 196 19.82 24.28 -44.04
CA LEU A 196 19.22 23.48 -45.09
C LEU A 196 17.70 23.61 -45.00
N ASP A 197 17.07 23.94 -46.14
CA ASP A 197 15.62 24.00 -46.21
C ASP A 197 14.98 22.60 -46.19
N VAL A 198 13.66 22.54 -46.03
CA VAL A 198 12.85 21.30 -46.08
C VAL A 198 13.09 20.42 -47.32
N ARG A 199 13.70 20.94 -48.39
CA ARG A 199 14.02 20.20 -49.63
C ARG A 199 15.49 19.76 -49.68
N GLY A 200 16.29 20.02 -48.65
CA GLY A 200 17.72 19.73 -48.60
C GLY A 200 18.58 20.73 -49.40
N VAL A 201 18.05 21.93 -49.68
CA VAL A 201 18.76 23.00 -50.38
C VAL A 201 19.44 23.94 -49.39
N VAL A 202 20.69 24.26 -49.65
CA VAL A 202 21.48 25.18 -48.81
C VAL A 202 20.94 26.61 -48.96
N GLY A 203 20.73 27.28 -47.84
CA GLY A 203 20.28 28.65 -47.78
C GLY A 203 20.94 29.43 -46.64
N THR A 204 20.54 30.69 -46.51
CA THR A 204 20.98 31.58 -45.44
C THR A 204 19.78 32.20 -44.75
N LYS A 205 19.84 32.32 -43.42
CA LYS A 205 18.72 32.81 -42.61
C LYS A 205 19.25 33.59 -41.40
N CYS A 206 18.53 34.65 -41.03
CA CYS A 206 18.84 35.48 -39.86
C CYS A 206 19.01 34.61 -38.61
N VAL A 207 20.07 34.84 -37.84
CA VAL A 207 20.47 34.02 -36.68
C VAL A 207 19.38 33.94 -35.59
N THR A 208 18.48 34.92 -35.54
CA THR A 208 17.35 34.99 -34.59
C THR A 208 16.12 34.17 -35.00
N GLU A 209 16.09 33.62 -36.22
CA GLU A 209 14.98 32.79 -36.68
C GLU A 209 15.08 31.40 -36.03
N LYS A 210 13.94 30.76 -35.74
CA LYS A 210 13.96 29.42 -35.15
C LYS A 210 13.89 28.35 -36.22
N LEU A 211 14.91 27.50 -36.29
CA LEU A 211 14.97 26.33 -37.18
C LEU A 211 15.27 25.07 -36.36
N GLY A 212 15.10 23.90 -36.99
CA GLY A 212 15.41 22.61 -36.40
C GLY A 212 16.88 22.48 -36.00
N VAL A 213 17.11 21.86 -34.84
CA VAL A 213 18.43 21.57 -34.29
C VAL A 213 18.75 20.10 -34.55
N ARG A 214 19.85 19.83 -35.25
CA ARG A 214 20.30 18.47 -35.60
C ARG A 214 21.72 18.23 -35.09
N PRO A 215 21.88 17.84 -33.82
CA PRO A 215 23.19 17.67 -33.21
C PRO A 215 24.01 16.56 -33.88
N ALA A 216 25.33 16.69 -33.78
CA ALA A 216 26.33 15.73 -34.18
C ALA A 216 27.41 15.63 -33.10
N LEU A 217 28.02 14.44 -32.97
CA LEU A 217 29.05 14.17 -31.97
C LEU A 217 29.99 13.06 -32.43
N TRP A 218 31.18 12.98 -31.84
CA TRP A 218 32.06 11.82 -32.01
C TRP A 218 31.93 10.91 -30.79
N MET A 219 31.49 9.66 -30.98
CA MET A 219 31.39 8.68 -29.91
C MET A 219 32.62 7.76 -29.92
N ASP A 220 33.20 7.51 -28.75
CA ASP A 220 34.24 6.48 -28.55
C ASP A 220 33.61 5.08 -28.62
N LEU A 221 34.04 4.27 -29.59
CA LEU A 221 33.49 2.92 -29.80
C LEU A 221 34.03 1.90 -28.78
N TYR A 222 35.01 2.28 -27.95
CA TYR A 222 35.54 1.44 -26.88
C TYR A 222 34.91 1.73 -25.51
N ALA A 223 33.99 2.68 -25.41
CA ALA A 223 33.26 2.96 -24.18
C ALA A 223 32.43 1.75 -23.72
N ASP A 224 32.32 1.55 -22.40
CA ASP A 224 31.50 0.48 -21.84
C ASP A 224 30.01 0.81 -21.95
N ARG A 225 29.37 0.26 -22.97
CA ARG A 225 27.96 0.52 -23.28
C ARG A 225 26.99 -0.18 -22.32
N ASN A 226 27.45 -1.13 -21.49
CA ASN A 226 26.57 -1.78 -20.51
C ASN A 226 26.08 -0.80 -19.43
N ALA A 227 26.76 0.34 -19.28
CA ALA A 227 26.32 1.43 -18.43
C ALA A 227 25.28 2.36 -19.10
N PHE A 228 24.97 2.18 -20.40
CA PHE A 228 24.07 3.05 -21.11
C PHE A 228 22.61 2.63 -20.88
N PRO A 229 21.70 3.59 -20.60
CA PRO A 229 20.29 3.32 -20.34
C PRO A 229 19.60 2.47 -21.41
N TYR A 230 19.89 2.71 -22.69
CA TYR A 230 19.31 1.93 -23.79
C TYR A 230 19.65 0.44 -23.70
N GLU A 231 20.92 0.12 -23.48
CA GLU A 231 21.40 -1.28 -23.43
C GLU A 231 20.85 -1.99 -22.19
N GLN A 232 20.81 -1.30 -21.05
CA GLN A 232 20.20 -1.84 -19.83
C GLN A 232 18.70 -2.12 -20.00
N GLN A 233 17.97 -1.25 -20.71
CA GLN A 233 16.55 -1.50 -21.00
C GLN A 233 16.36 -2.69 -21.96
N VAL A 234 17.23 -2.84 -22.97
CA VAL A 234 17.21 -4.01 -23.87
C VAL A 234 17.49 -5.29 -23.09
N GLN A 235 18.47 -5.27 -22.18
CA GLN A 235 18.79 -6.40 -21.33
C GLN A 235 17.62 -6.76 -20.40
N ALA A 236 16.96 -5.77 -19.79
CA ALA A 236 15.77 -6.01 -18.97
C ALA A 236 14.65 -6.71 -19.74
N LYS A 237 14.40 -6.30 -21.00
CA LYS A 237 13.42 -6.96 -21.88
C LYS A 237 13.80 -8.42 -22.15
N GLN A 238 15.09 -8.71 -22.38
CA GLN A 238 15.57 -10.08 -22.59
C GLN A 238 15.40 -10.95 -21.34
N PHE A 239 15.61 -10.41 -20.13
CA PHE A 239 15.32 -11.12 -18.89
C PHE A 239 13.82 -11.42 -18.76
N ALA A 240 12.95 -10.46 -19.04
CA ALA A 240 11.51 -10.66 -19.00
C ALA A 240 11.03 -11.73 -20.01
N GLU A 241 11.59 -11.76 -21.23
CA GLU A 241 11.30 -12.81 -22.23
C GLU A 241 11.68 -14.22 -21.75
N GLN A 242 12.65 -14.33 -20.85
CA GLN A 242 13.09 -15.58 -20.22
C GLN A 242 12.27 -15.91 -18.96
N GLY A 243 11.41 -15.01 -18.50
CA GLY A 243 10.65 -15.12 -17.25
C GLY A 243 11.39 -14.62 -16.01
N ASP A 244 12.60 -14.06 -16.17
CA ASP A 244 13.43 -13.52 -15.09
C ASP A 244 13.02 -12.09 -14.72
N TYR A 245 11.75 -11.93 -14.33
CA TYR A 245 11.15 -10.61 -14.06
C TYR A 245 11.83 -9.85 -12.91
N ALA A 246 12.41 -10.55 -11.92
CA ALA A 246 13.14 -9.93 -10.83
C ALA A 246 14.39 -9.17 -11.33
N GLU A 247 15.17 -9.79 -12.22
CA GLU A 247 16.35 -9.15 -12.82
C GLU A 247 15.94 -8.05 -13.79
N ALA A 248 14.86 -8.26 -14.56
CA ALA A 248 14.31 -7.25 -15.45
C ALA A 248 13.89 -5.98 -14.69
N THR A 249 13.16 -6.13 -13.59
CA THR A 249 12.65 -5.00 -12.80
C THR A 249 13.76 -4.29 -12.05
N ALA A 250 14.74 -5.03 -11.50
CA ALA A 250 15.92 -4.44 -10.86
C ALA A 250 16.71 -3.54 -11.82
N LEU A 251 16.90 -3.95 -13.07
CA LEU A 251 17.51 -3.10 -14.10
C LEU A 251 16.65 -1.88 -14.41
N LEU A 252 15.35 -2.05 -14.67
CA LEU A 252 14.47 -0.93 -15.03
C LEU A 252 14.34 0.10 -13.91
N ASP A 253 14.39 -0.31 -12.64
CA ASP A 253 14.35 0.61 -11.51
C ASP A 253 15.58 1.54 -11.47
N THR A 254 16.75 1.07 -11.95
CA THR A 254 17.94 1.93 -12.05
C THR A 254 17.81 3.00 -13.14
N LEU A 255 16.95 2.78 -14.13
CA LEU A 255 16.74 3.67 -15.26
C LEU A 255 15.75 4.81 -14.96
N GLY A 256 14.95 4.69 -13.90
CA GLY A 256 13.93 5.67 -13.55
C GLY A 256 12.94 5.93 -14.70
N ASP A 257 12.84 7.19 -15.11
CA ASP A 257 11.88 7.64 -16.13
C ASP A 257 12.37 7.47 -17.57
N TYR A 258 13.58 6.93 -17.79
CA TYR A 258 14.12 6.71 -19.13
C TYR A 258 13.16 5.87 -19.98
N ALA A 259 12.67 6.42 -21.09
CA ALA A 259 11.88 5.72 -22.10
C ALA A 259 10.75 4.82 -21.52
N GLY A 260 10.01 5.32 -20.52
CA GLY A 260 8.91 4.60 -19.88
C GLY A 260 9.33 3.38 -19.03
N SER A 261 10.59 3.29 -18.60
CA SER A 261 11.12 2.14 -17.85
C SER A 261 10.35 1.89 -16.55
N ALA A 262 9.95 2.94 -15.82
CA ALA A 262 9.11 2.81 -14.63
C ALA A 262 7.75 2.14 -14.90
N ALA A 263 7.10 2.45 -16.04
CA ALA A 263 5.84 1.82 -16.42
C ALA A 263 6.04 0.33 -16.79
N LEU A 264 7.10 0.03 -17.53
CA LEU A 264 7.48 -1.34 -17.87
C LEU A 264 7.84 -2.17 -16.64
N ALA A 265 8.51 -1.56 -15.65
CA ALA A 265 8.87 -2.21 -14.39
C ALA A 265 7.62 -2.60 -13.59
N LYS A 266 6.56 -1.77 -13.61
CA LYS A 266 5.26 -2.13 -13.00
C LYS A 266 4.61 -3.32 -13.72
N GLU A 267 4.65 -3.34 -15.04
CA GLU A 267 4.12 -4.46 -15.83
C GLU A 267 4.85 -5.77 -15.53
N TYR A 268 6.19 -5.75 -15.48
CA TYR A 268 6.97 -6.95 -15.18
C TYR A 268 6.83 -7.41 -13.72
N ARG A 269 6.71 -6.50 -12.74
CA ARG A 269 6.35 -6.86 -11.37
C ARG A 269 4.98 -7.56 -11.31
N TYR A 270 4.02 -7.11 -12.10
CA TYR A 270 2.70 -7.72 -12.16
C TYR A 270 2.76 -9.14 -12.75
N GLN A 271 3.50 -9.33 -13.84
CA GLN A 271 3.74 -10.65 -14.43
C GLN A 271 4.50 -11.58 -13.48
N GLN A 272 5.47 -11.05 -12.71
CA GLN A 272 6.15 -11.78 -11.65
C GLN A 272 5.17 -12.24 -10.57
N ALA A 273 4.30 -11.36 -10.08
CA ALA A 273 3.30 -11.69 -9.06
C ALA A 273 2.38 -12.83 -9.53
N GLN A 274 1.99 -12.82 -10.81
CA GLN A 274 1.20 -13.91 -11.41
C GLN A 274 1.98 -15.22 -11.47
N ALA A 275 3.26 -15.19 -11.85
CA ALA A 275 4.11 -16.37 -11.89
C ALA A 275 4.34 -16.97 -10.48
N GLU A 276 4.62 -16.12 -9.49
CA GLU A 276 4.77 -16.53 -8.09
C GLU A 276 3.49 -17.19 -7.56
N ALA A 277 2.32 -16.57 -7.82
CA ALA A 277 1.03 -17.15 -7.43
C ALA A 277 0.77 -18.51 -8.12
N ALA A 278 1.07 -18.63 -9.41
CA ALA A 278 0.92 -19.87 -10.17
C ALA A 278 1.85 -21.00 -9.67
N SER A 279 3.01 -20.64 -9.11
CA SER A 279 3.96 -21.59 -8.50
C SER A 279 3.60 -22.00 -7.07
N GLY A 280 2.58 -21.37 -6.46
CA GLY A 280 2.21 -21.55 -5.06
C GLY A 280 3.03 -20.74 -4.06
N ASN A 281 3.92 -19.85 -4.53
CA ASN A 281 4.67 -18.93 -3.69
C ASN A 281 3.83 -17.69 -3.34
N TYR A 282 2.78 -17.91 -2.57
CA TYR A 282 1.80 -16.86 -2.27
C TYR A 282 2.38 -15.70 -1.46
N ASP A 283 3.41 -15.91 -0.65
CA ASP A 283 4.04 -14.81 0.09
C ASP A 283 4.70 -13.78 -0.81
N ALA A 284 5.46 -14.24 -1.81
CA ALA A 284 6.06 -13.35 -2.82
C ALA A 284 4.98 -12.68 -3.68
N ALA A 285 3.96 -13.43 -4.11
CA ALA A 285 2.86 -12.89 -4.89
C ALA A 285 2.09 -11.79 -4.14
N ILE A 286 1.74 -12.03 -2.87
CA ILE A 286 1.02 -11.06 -2.03
C ILE A 286 1.85 -9.79 -1.85
N ALA A 287 3.17 -9.90 -1.63
CA ALA A 287 4.05 -8.74 -1.50
C ALA A 287 4.05 -7.88 -2.78
N LEU A 288 4.24 -8.51 -3.94
CA LEU A 288 4.27 -7.84 -5.24
C LEU A 288 2.91 -7.21 -5.58
N TYR A 289 1.79 -7.92 -5.39
CA TYR A 289 0.47 -7.34 -5.64
C TYR A 289 0.16 -6.17 -4.68
N THR A 290 0.69 -6.19 -3.46
CA THR A 290 0.51 -5.09 -2.51
C THR A 290 1.31 -3.85 -2.94
N GLU A 291 2.51 -4.01 -3.49
CA GLU A 291 3.29 -2.92 -4.10
C GLU A 291 2.57 -2.31 -5.30
N LEU A 292 1.80 -3.13 -6.01
CA LEU A 292 1.04 -2.77 -7.22
C LEU A 292 -0.38 -2.28 -6.94
N ALA A 293 -0.73 -1.86 -5.72
CA ALA A 293 -2.09 -1.43 -5.37
C ALA A 293 -2.68 -0.45 -6.41
N GLY A 294 -3.91 -0.73 -6.88
CA GLY A 294 -4.59 0.03 -7.92
C GLY A 294 -4.11 -0.20 -9.37
N TYR A 295 -3.07 -1.02 -9.59
CA TYR A 295 -2.62 -1.42 -10.92
C TYR A 295 -3.36 -2.68 -11.39
N ALA A 296 -4.05 -2.59 -12.53
CA ALA A 296 -4.85 -3.67 -13.10
C ALA A 296 -5.82 -4.28 -12.05
N ASP A 297 -5.84 -5.61 -11.92
CA ASP A 297 -6.61 -6.38 -10.94
C ASP A 297 -5.74 -6.91 -9.78
N SER A 298 -4.57 -6.31 -9.53
CA SER A 298 -3.62 -6.70 -8.47
C SER A 298 -4.28 -6.84 -7.10
N ASP A 299 -5.16 -5.91 -6.73
CA ASP A 299 -5.92 -5.96 -5.48
C ASP A 299 -6.78 -7.24 -5.38
N ALA A 300 -7.46 -7.62 -6.45
CA ALA A 300 -8.27 -8.83 -6.49
C ALA A 300 -7.40 -10.10 -6.45
N LEU A 301 -6.29 -10.11 -7.19
CA LEU A 301 -5.34 -11.23 -7.21
C LEU A 301 -4.57 -11.37 -5.88
N CYS A 302 -4.32 -10.28 -5.16
CA CYS A 302 -3.77 -10.30 -3.82
C CYS A 302 -4.70 -11.04 -2.84
N ARG A 303 -6.01 -10.76 -2.90
CA ARG A 303 -7.01 -11.48 -2.10
C ARG A 303 -7.12 -12.95 -2.49
N ALA A 304 -7.14 -13.25 -3.79
CA ALA A 304 -7.12 -14.62 -4.28
C ALA A 304 -5.89 -15.39 -3.76
N SER A 305 -4.71 -14.77 -3.79
CA SER A 305 -3.46 -15.37 -3.29
C SER A 305 -3.50 -15.60 -1.78
N ARG A 306 -4.04 -14.66 -0.98
CA ARG A 306 -4.25 -14.87 0.47
C ARG A 306 -5.21 -16.02 0.76
N TYR A 307 -6.30 -16.12 -0.01
CA TYR A 307 -7.27 -17.20 0.10
C TYR A 307 -6.64 -18.56 -0.23
N GLU A 308 -5.94 -18.69 -1.36
CA GLU A 308 -5.28 -19.95 -1.73
C GLU A 308 -4.20 -20.34 -0.72
N LYS A 309 -3.44 -19.36 -0.19
CA LYS A 309 -2.51 -19.60 0.93
C LYS A 309 -3.23 -20.13 2.18
N ALA A 310 -4.40 -19.58 2.51
CA ALA A 310 -5.21 -20.03 3.64
C ALA A 310 -5.74 -21.46 3.44
N VAL A 311 -6.18 -21.78 2.23
CA VAL A 311 -6.62 -23.13 1.84
C VAL A 311 -5.46 -24.12 1.98
N ALA A 312 -4.27 -23.79 1.46
CA ALA A 312 -3.09 -24.65 1.59
C ALA A 312 -2.71 -24.89 3.06
N ALA A 313 -2.75 -23.85 3.91
CA ALA A 313 -2.52 -23.99 5.35
C ALA A 313 -3.57 -24.88 6.03
N GLN A 314 -4.85 -24.72 5.65
CA GLN A 314 -5.95 -25.54 6.17
C GLN A 314 -5.79 -27.01 5.78
N GLU A 315 -5.44 -27.30 4.53
CA GLU A 315 -5.21 -28.64 4.01
C GLU A 315 -3.98 -29.31 4.62
N ALA A 316 -2.96 -28.52 4.98
CA ALA A 316 -1.80 -28.97 5.74
C ALA A 316 -2.11 -29.23 7.24
N GLY A 317 -3.31 -28.90 7.72
CA GLY A 317 -3.73 -29.05 9.11
C GLY A 317 -3.29 -27.90 10.02
N ASP A 318 -2.69 -26.83 9.48
CA ASP A 318 -2.41 -25.59 10.21
C ASP A 318 -3.68 -24.71 10.28
N TYR A 319 -4.64 -25.15 11.09
CA TYR A 319 -5.90 -24.43 11.26
C TYR A 319 -5.72 -23.06 11.93
N ALA A 320 -4.68 -22.87 12.74
CA ALA A 320 -4.40 -21.59 13.39
C ALA A 320 -3.89 -20.56 12.37
N GLY A 321 -2.91 -20.93 11.54
CA GLY A 321 -2.44 -20.11 10.44
C GLY A 321 -3.52 -19.84 9.41
N ALA A 322 -4.28 -20.87 9.03
CA ALA A 322 -5.39 -20.73 8.09
C ALA A 322 -6.47 -19.75 8.59
N MET A 323 -6.82 -19.77 9.87
CA MET A 323 -7.79 -18.80 10.43
C MET A 323 -7.32 -17.36 10.28
N ALA A 324 -6.04 -17.09 10.55
CA ALA A 324 -5.49 -15.74 10.38
C ALA A 324 -5.55 -15.31 8.90
N LEU A 325 -5.19 -16.20 7.98
CA LEU A 325 -5.21 -15.91 6.55
C LEU A 325 -6.65 -15.74 5.99
N PHE A 326 -7.61 -16.58 6.40
CA PHE A 326 -9.03 -16.40 6.02
C PHE A 326 -9.61 -15.12 6.62
N ALA A 327 -9.20 -14.74 7.83
CA ALA A 327 -9.60 -13.47 8.43
C ALA A 327 -9.13 -12.28 7.59
N ASP A 328 -7.89 -12.32 7.11
CA ASP A 328 -7.29 -11.27 6.29
C ASP A 328 -7.83 -11.28 4.84
N ALA A 329 -8.26 -12.44 4.33
CA ALA A 329 -8.97 -12.56 3.05
C ALA A 329 -10.39 -11.98 3.10
N GLY A 330 -11.01 -11.92 4.28
CA GLY A 330 -12.33 -11.31 4.49
C GLY A 330 -13.47 -12.13 3.87
N GLN A 331 -14.43 -11.46 3.21
CA GLN A 331 -15.57 -12.10 2.53
C GLN A 331 -15.23 -12.51 1.09
N TYR A 332 -14.04 -13.08 0.88
CA TYR A 332 -13.64 -13.60 -0.41
C TYR A 332 -14.02 -15.09 -0.53
N ALA A 333 -14.72 -15.47 -1.59
CA ALA A 333 -15.18 -16.85 -1.82
C ALA A 333 -15.89 -17.43 -0.57
N ASP A 334 -15.49 -18.61 -0.09
CA ASP A 334 -16.02 -19.27 1.11
C ASP A 334 -15.15 -19.06 2.36
N SER A 335 -14.27 -18.04 2.37
CA SER A 335 -13.29 -17.77 3.45
C SER A 335 -13.92 -17.79 4.84
N MET A 336 -15.08 -17.15 5.03
CA MET A 336 -15.74 -17.12 6.33
C MET A 336 -16.30 -18.48 6.74
N ALA A 337 -16.78 -19.28 5.78
CA ALA A 337 -17.21 -20.66 6.07
C ALA A 337 -16.01 -21.52 6.49
N ARG A 338 -14.87 -21.38 5.80
CA ARG A 338 -13.62 -22.10 6.11
C ARG A 338 -12.99 -21.66 7.42
N LEU A 339 -13.01 -20.36 7.74
CA LEU A 339 -12.60 -19.83 9.03
C LEU A 339 -13.38 -20.49 10.16
N ARG A 340 -14.71 -20.56 10.02
CA ARG A 340 -15.57 -21.23 11.01
C ARG A 340 -15.28 -22.72 11.11
N GLU A 341 -14.95 -23.38 10.01
CA GLU A 341 -14.53 -24.77 10.05
C GLU A 341 -13.21 -24.93 10.81
N CYS A 342 -12.21 -24.08 10.55
CA CYS A 342 -10.97 -24.07 11.30
C CYS A 342 -11.19 -23.83 12.81
N CYS A 343 -12.12 -22.94 13.18
CA CYS A 343 -12.51 -22.76 14.58
C CYS A 343 -12.99 -24.08 15.19
N LYS A 344 -13.87 -24.83 14.50
CA LYS A 344 -14.36 -26.13 15.00
C LYS A 344 -13.23 -27.14 15.16
N GLN A 345 -12.32 -27.23 14.19
CA GLN A 345 -11.18 -28.15 14.22
C GLN A 345 -10.24 -27.84 15.41
N GLN A 346 -10.12 -26.57 15.79
CA GLN A 346 -9.37 -26.13 16.96
C GLN A 346 -10.17 -26.18 18.28
N GLY A 347 -11.43 -26.60 18.26
CA GLY A 347 -12.30 -26.56 19.45
C GLY A 347 -12.64 -25.15 19.92
N ILE A 348 -12.46 -24.13 19.07
CA ILE A 348 -12.81 -22.74 19.34
C ILE A 348 -14.32 -22.58 19.22
N SER A 349 -14.96 -22.15 20.31
CA SER A 349 -16.40 -21.93 20.35
C SER A 349 -16.81 -20.76 19.46
N ILE A 350 -17.94 -20.95 18.76
CA ILE A 350 -18.60 -19.92 17.94
C ILE A 350 -19.98 -19.64 18.55
N TYR A 351 -20.27 -18.37 18.82
CA TYR A 351 -21.60 -17.95 19.25
C TYR A 351 -22.23 -17.08 18.16
N TYR A 352 -23.39 -17.49 17.64
CA TYR A 352 -24.16 -16.68 16.69
C TYR A 352 -25.19 -15.84 17.43
N PHE A 353 -25.25 -14.56 17.09
CA PHE A 353 -26.30 -13.67 17.56
C PHE A 353 -27.61 -13.94 16.80
N SER A 354 -28.73 -13.81 17.51
CA SER A 354 -30.08 -14.03 16.96
C SER A 354 -30.82 -12.73 16.62
N GLN A 355 -30.17 -11.58 16.80
CA GLN A 355 -30.76 -10.27 16.52
C GLN A 355 -30.85 -10.08 15.01
N ASP A 356 -32.08 -9.90 14.52
CA ASP A 356 -32.37 -9.61 13.12
C ASP A 356 -32.37 -8.10 12.86
N ALA A 357 -32.36 -7.74 11.57
CA ALA A 357 -32.48 -6.36 11.14
C ALA A 357 -33.88 -5.80 11.43
N VAL A 358 -33.94 -4.53 11.77
CA VAL A 358 -35.18 -3.74 11.85
C VAL A 358 -35.18 -2.66 10.78
N ASN A 359 -36.37 -2.24 10.35
CA ASN A 359 -36.50 -1.03 9.53
C ASN A 359 -36.27 0.19 10.45
N ALA A 360 -35.17 0.88 10.21
CA ALA A 360 -34.72 2.01 11.00
C ALA A 360 -35.35 3.34 10.54
N GLY A 361 -36.08 3.33 9.41
CA GLY A 361 -36.72 4.49 8.82
C GLY A 361 -35.73 5.46 8.18
N VAL A 362 -36.11 6.00 7.02
CA VAL A 362 -35.29 6.96 6.27
C VAL A 362 -35.16 8.28 7.04
N ASP A 363 -33.96 8.86 7.03
CA ASP A 363 -33.61 10.15 7.66
C ASP A 363 -33.82 10.26 9.19
N THR A 364 -33.96 9.13 9.89
CA THR A 364 -34.23 9.12 11.35
C THR A 364 -32.96 9.06 12.21
N GLY A 365 -31.79 8.92 11.59
CA GLY A 365 -30.55 8.61 12.30
C GLY A 365 -30.51 7.19 12.85
N TYR A 366 -31.03 6.24 12.07
CA TYR A 366 -31.14 4.81 12.39
C TYR A 366 -31.81 4.51 13.75
N ALA A 367 -32.78 5.34 14.14
CA ALA A 367 -33.36 5.33 15.48
C ALA A 367 -34.63 4.49 15.62
N LYS A 368 -35.37 4.26 14.52
CA LYS A 368 -36.60 3.44 14.59
C LYS A 368 -36.28 1.96 14.67
N GLN A 369 -37.27 1.19 15.11
CA GLN A 369 -37.20 -0.26 15.24
C GLN A 369 -38.48 -0.87 14.66
N ASP A 370 -38.86 -0.41 13.47
CA ASP A 370 -40.08 -0.85 12.81
C ASP A 370 -39.91 -2.29 12.29
N THR A 371 -40.97 -3.09 12.40
CA THR A 371 -40.97 -4.48 11.89
C THR A 371 -40.87 -4.49 10.37
N ILE A 372 -39.97 -5.30 9.83
CA ILE A 372 -39.88 -5.59 8.39
C ILE A 372 -41.09 -6.45 8.01
N SER A 373 -42.02 -5.90 7.22
CA SER A 373 -43.27 -6.55 6.81
C SER A 373 -43.33 -6.76 5.29
N GLY A 374 -44.36 -7.44 4.78
CA GLY A 374 -44.42 -7.93 3.39
C GLY A 374 -44.18 -6.89 2.27
N ASP A 375 -44.44 -5.61 2.56
CA ASP A 375 -44.25 -4.51 1.60
C ASP A 375 -42.83 -3.92 1.64
N ASP A 376 -42.01 -4.33 2.61
CA ASP A 376 -40.65 -3.86 2.81
C ASP A 376 -39.67 -4.56 1.86
N LYS A 377 -38.76 -3.81 1.24
CA LYS A 377 -37.75 -4.35 0.31
C LYS A 377 -36.76 -5.34 0.96
N HIS A 378 -36.63 -5.31 2.29
CA HIS A 378 -35.83 -6.25 3.07
C HIS A 378 -36.64 -7.49 3.52
N PHE A 379 -37.92 -7.60 3.17
CA PHE A 379 -38.77 -8.69 3.63
C PHE A 379 -38.36 -10.04 3.05
N GLY A 380 -38.32 -11.05 3.92
CA GLY A 380 -38.11 -12.45 3.53
C GLY A 380 -36.65 -12.86 3.30
N TRP A 381 -35.69 -11.97 3.50
CA TRP A 381 -34.26 -12.28 3.39
C TRP A 381 -33.44 -11.60 4.48
N ARG A 382 -32.20 -12.08 4.67
CA ARG A 382 -31.26 -11.60 5.68
C ARG A 382 -29.97 -11.16 5.02
N LEU A 383 -29.48 -9.96 5.37
CA LEU A 383 -28.21 -9.44 4.89
C LEU A 383 -27.02 -10.30 5.35
N GLY A 384 -27.01 -10.65 6.64
CA GLY A 384 -25.96 -11.41 7.27
C GLY A 384 -26.20 -11.57 8.77
N ARG A 385 -25.19 -12.05 9.50
CA ARG A 385 -25.30 -12.29 10.94
C ARG A 385 -24.00 -12.01 11.67
N PHE A 386 -24.12 -11.53 12.90
CA PHE A 386 -22.99 -11.43 13.80
C PHE A 386 -22.66 -12.76 14.46
N PHE A 387 -21.37 -12.99 14.69
CA PHE A 387 -20.92 -14.06 15.56
C PHE A 387 -19.65 -13.67 16.34
N LEU A 388 -19.44 -14.32 17.48
CA LEU A 388 -18.26 -14.18 18.32
C LEU A 388 -17.45 -15.47 18.35
N THR A 389 -16.14 -15.31 18.53
CA THR A 389 -15.17 -16.41 18.71
C THR A 389 -14.15 -16.02 19.78
N GLY A 390 -13.34 -16.97 20.23
CA GLY A 390 -12.20 -16.70 21.12
C GLY A 390 -12.59 -16.41 22.57
N PHE A 391 -13.74 -16.93 23.02
CA PHE A 391 -14.19 -16.93 24.41
C PHE A 391 -14.16 -18.35 24.99
N THR A 392 -14.01 -18.47 26.32
CA THR A 392 -13.99 -19.76 27.01
C THR A 392 -15.39 -20.32 27.24
N ARG A 393 -16.34 -19.49 27.67
CA ARG A 393 -17.73 -19.90 27.96
C ARG A 393 -18.70 -18.75 27.75
N VAL A 394 -19.96 -19.05 27.49
CA VAL A 394 -21.05 -18.07 27.48
C VAL A 394 -22.06 -18.41 28.57
N THR A 395 -22.55 -17.39 29.27
CA THR A 395 -23.69 -17.43 30.19
C THR A 395 -24.68 -16.32 29.80
N ALA A 396 -25.77 -16.17 30.55
CA ALA A 396 -26.71 -15.06 30.38
C ALA A 396 -26.80 -14.24 31.66
N ASP A 397 -27.00 -12.93 31.53
CA ASP A 397 -27.34 -12.06 32.67
C ASP A 397 -28.83 -12.16 33.04
N GLU A 398 -29.26 -11.35 34.01
CA GLU A 398 -30.65 -11.30 34.48
C GLU A 398 -31.65 -10.88 33.38
N ASN A 399 -31.19 -10.19 32.34
CA ASN A 399 -31.98 -9.73 31.19
C ASN A 399 -31.87 -10.68 29.98
N GLN A 400 -31.31 -11.88 30.17
CA GLN A 400 -30.99 -12.85 29.13
C GLN A 400 -29.99 -12.35 28.06
N GLN A 401 -29.22 -11.30 28.36
CA GLN A 401 -28.13 -10.84 27.49
C GLN A 401 -26.93 -11.77 27.64
N PRO A 402 -26.24 -12.12 26.54
CA PRO A 402 -25.11 -13.03 26.61
C PRO A 402 -23.91 -12.36 27.30
N VAL A 403 -23.31 -13.11 28.24
CA VAL A 403 -22.09 -12.74 28.94
C VAL A 403 -21.00 -13.75 28.57
N PHE A 404 -19.98 -13.27 27.87
CA PHE A 404 -18.84 -14.05 27.42
C PHE A 404 -17.74 -14.02 28.47
N ILE A 405 -17.37 -15.21 28.94
CA ILE A 405 -16.30 -15.42 29.91
C ILE A 405 -15.00 -15.68 29.17
N LYS A 406 -14.01 -14.84 29.43
CA LYS A 406 -12.65 -14.98 28.90
C LYS A 406 -11.64 -15.36 29.99
N THR A 407 -10.57 -16.03 29.60
CA THR A 407 -9.42 -16.35 30.46
C THR A 407 -8.12 -15.77 29.88
N LEU A 408 -6.97 -16.02 30.53
CA LEU A 408 -5.68 -15.55 30.03
C LEU A 408 -5.34 -16.26 28.71
N GLY A 409 -5.09 -15.48 27.66
CA GLY A 409 -4.80 -15.99 26.31
C GLY A 409 -5.99 -15.95 25.34
N ASP A 410 -7.22 -15.77 25.85
CA ASP A 410 -8.41 -15.60 25.01
C ASP A 410 -8.37 -14.27 24.24
N SER A 411 -8.79 -14.30 22.98
CA SER A 411 -8.92 -13.14 22.11
C SER A 411 -10.34 -13.10 21.53
N VAL A 412 -11.26 -12.50 22.30
CA VAL A 412 -12.66 -12.39 21.90
C VAL A 412 -12.76 -11.54 20.63
N THR A 413 -13.31 -12.11 19.56
CA THR A 413 -13.35 -11.47 18.24
C THR A 413 -14.76 -11.51 17.68
N LEU A 414 -15.29 -10.32 17.36
CA LEU A 414 -16.58 -10.09 16.72
C LEU A 414 -16.43 -10.08 15.21
N TRP A 415 -17.34 -10.80 14.56
CA TRP A 415 -17.38 -10.97 13.12
C TRP A 415 -18.78 -10.68 12.59
N PHE A 416 -18.84 -10.22 11.34
CA PHE A 416 -20.09 -10.18 10.56
C PHE A 416 -19.96 -11.06 9.32
N ASP A 417 -20.76 -12.13 9.29
CA ASP A 417 -20.95 -13.06 8.17
C ASP A 417 -21.97 -12.43 7.21
N LEU A 418 -21.49 -11.78 6.15
CA LEU A 418 -22.30 -11.21 5.08
C LEU A 418 -22.74 -12.36 4.17
N GLU A 419 -24.05 -12.54 4.01
CA GLU A 419 -24.65 -13.69 3.31
C GLU A 419 -25.23 -13.30 1.95
N GLN A 420 -25.11 -12.03 1.55
CA GLN A 420 -25.67 -11.48 0.33
C GLN A 420 -24.59 -10.78 -0.51
N ASP A 421 -24.82 -10.74 -1.83
CA ASP A 421 -24.12 -9.82 -2.71
C ASP A 421 -24.67 -8.41 -2.47
N ILE A 422 -23.80 -7.47 -2.10
CA ILE A 422 -24.21 -6.09 -1.78
C ILE A 422 -24.70 -5.32 -3.01
N ASP A 423 -24.36 -5.78 -4.23
CA ASP A 423 -24.79 -5.19 -5.49
C ASP A 423 -25.99 -5.93 -6.12
N ALA A 424 -26.38 -7.08 -5.56
CA ALA A 424 -27.51 -7.88 -6.01
C ALA A 424 -28.20 -8.61 -4.83
N LEU A 425 -28.75 -7.82 -3.91
CA LEU A 425 -29.36 -8.30 -2.67
C LEU A 425 -30.54 -9.23 -2.97
N ASN A 426 -30.64 -10.33 -2.21
CA ASN A 426 -31.66 -11.36 -2.41
C ASN A 426 -31.68 -11.94 -3.84
N GLY A 427 -30.54 -11.91 -4.54
CA GLY A 427 -30.42 -12.32 -5.94
C GLY A 427 -31.09 -11.36 -6.93
N ASN A 428 -31.47 -10.16 -6.50
CA ASN A 428 -32.09 -9.14 -7.34
C ASN A 428 -31.09 -8.03 -7.67
N ALA A 429 -30.70 -7.92 -8.94
CA ALA A 429 -29.77 -6.89 -9.42
C ALA A 429 -30.32 -5.44 -9.34
N GLN A 430 -31.60 -5.25 -9.00
CA GLN A 430 -32.17 -3.93 -8.72
C GLN A 430 -32.06 -3.54 -7.24
N LEU A 431 -31.76 -4.48 -6.34
CA LEU A 431 -31.57 -4.21 -4.92
C LEU A 431 -30.09 -4.20 -4.58
N SER A 432 -29.60 -3.09 -4.04
CA SER A 432 -28.19 -2.95 -3.66
C SER A 432 -28.04 -2.13 -2.37
N LEU A 433 -26.89 -2.26 -1.69
CA LEU A 433 -26.53 -1.35 -0.60
C LEU A 433 -26.13 0.01 -1.17
N ALA A 434 -26.78 1.07 -0.72
CA ALA A 434 -26.47 2.44 -1.08
C ALA A 434 -25.33 2.99 -0.23
N ALA A 435 -24.61 3.98 -0.77
CA ALA A 435 -23.70 4.80 0.01
C ALA A 435 -24.49 5.90 0.73
N ASP A 436 -24.39 5.94 2.05
CA ASP A 436 -25.05 6.94 2.90
C ASP A 436 -24.06 8.08 3.23
N ALA A 437 -24.02 9.11 2.39
CA ALA A 437 -23.03 10.18 2.48
C ALA A 437 -23.25 11.16 3.66
N ASN A 438 -24.42 11.13 4.30
CA ASN A 438 -24.82 12.03 5.38
C ASN A 438 -25.45 11.30 6.57
N GLY A 439 -25.16 10.02 6.70
CA GLY A 439 -25.59 9.13 7.77
C GLY A 439 -25.20 9.65 9.15
N TYR A 440 -26.03 9.36 10.13
CA TYR A 440 -25.82 9.71 11.53
C TYR A 440 -26.54 8.66 12.39
N ASP A 441 -26.08 8.45 13.63
CA ASP A 441 -26.76 7.55 14.56
C ASP A 441 -27.16 8.31 15.83
N GLN A 442 -28.46 8.32 16.12
CA GLN A 442 -29.02 9.05 17.26
C GLN A 442 -28.70 8.40 18.61
N GLN A 443 -28.63 7.07 18.69
CA GLN A 443 -28.39 6.33 19.93
C GLN A 443 -26.92 6.41 20.41
N PHE A 444 -25.99 6.47 19.47
CA PHE A 444 -24.57 6.61 19.68
C PHE A 444 -24.12 8.07 19.68
N GLY A 445 -24.96 8.99 19.22
CA GLY A 445 -24.64 10.42 19.17
C GLY A 445 -23.65 10.75 18.06
N ILE A 446 -23.62 9.97 16.98
CA ILE A 446 -22.72 10.17 15.85
C ILE A 446 -23.27 11.34 15.01
N PRO A 447 -22.50 12.41 14.79
CA PRO A 447 -22.93 13.51 13.92
C PRO A 447 -22.98 13.05 12.46
N LYS A 448 -23.68 13.82 11.61
CA LYS A 448 -23.76 13.54 10.17
C LYS A 448 -22.38 13.41 9.54
N THR A 449 -22.12 12.28 8.92
CA THR A 449 -20.86 11.91 8.28
C THR A 449 -21.12 10.88 7.18
N ASN A 450 -20.10 10.54 6.39
CA ASN A 450 -20.24 9.51 5.37
C ASN A 450 -20.23 8.11 6.02
N PHE A 451 -21.37 7.44 6.07
CA PHE A 451 -21.52 6.06 6.51
C PHE A 451 -21.15 5.05 5.41
N GLY A 452 -20.97 5.51 4.17
CA GLY A 452 -20.61 4.65 3.05
C GLY A 452 -21.65 3.55 2.83
N ARG A 453 -21.23 2.40 2.28
CA ARG A 453 -22.09 1.22 2.10
C ARG A 453 -22.11 0.39 3.37
N GLY A 454 -22.78 0.92 4.38
CA GLY A 454 -22.95 0.30 5.70
C GLY A 454 -21.86 0.65 6.70
N THR A 455 -22.26 0.96 7.94
CA THR A 455 -21.37 1.39 9.02
C THR A 455 -21.55 0.50 10.26
N LEU A 456 -20.43 0.00 10.79
CA LEU A 456 -20.40 -0.67 12.07
C LEU A 456 -20.05 0.35 13.17
N ILE A 457 -20.82 0.38 14.24
CA ILE A 457 -20.58 1.23 15.41
C ILE A 457 -20.44 0.31 16.62
N VAL A 458 -19.35 0.47 17.37
CA VAL A 458 -19.08 -0.31 18.59
C VAL A 458 -18.82 0.64 19.74
N ARG A 459 -19.63 0.56 20.80
CA ARG A 459 -19.39 1.28 22.06
C ARG A 459 -19.07 0.30 23.18
N HIS A 460 -18.02 0.62 23.92
CA HIS A 460 -17.64 -0.08 25.14
C HIS A 460 -18.03 0.75 26.37
N THR A 461 -18.58 0.10 27.38
CA THR A 461 -18.83 0.66 28.71
C THR A 461 -18.02 -0.13 29.72
N ASP A 462 -17.15 0.54 30.46
CA ASP A 462 -16.23 -0.11 31.39
C ASP A 462 -16.90 -0.52 32.73
N TYR A 463 -16.10 -1.12 33.61
CA TYR A 463 -16.52 -1.54 34.94
C TYR A 463 -16.90 -0.39 35.89
N GLN A 464 -16.53 0.84 35.58
CA GLN A 464 -16.93 2.04 36.32
C GLN A 464 -18.24 2.62 35.77
N ASN A 465 -18.87 1.94 34.81
CA ASN A 465 -20.04 2.40 34.06
C ASN A 465 -19.74 3.69 33.25
N ALA A 466 -18.47 3.90 32.89
CA ALA A 466 -18.07 4.97 31.99
C ALA A 466 -18.25 4.49 30.54
N LYS A 467 -19.05 5.23 29.76
CA LYS A 467 -19.26 4.97 28.34
C LYS A 467 -18.14 5.61 27.55
N ASN A 468 -17.40 4.81 26.79
CA ASN A 468 -16.38 5.31 25.90
C ASN A 468 -17.01 5.92 24.64
N GLU A 469 -16.24 6.77 23.96
CA GLU A 469 -16.59 7.24 22.61
C GLU A 469 -16.77 6.04 21.67
N PRO A 470 -17.83 6.01 20.84
CA PRO A 470 -18.05 4.90 19.91
C PRO A 470 -16.97 4.82 18.84
N ALA A 471 -16.47 3.60 18.58
CA ALA A 471 -15.66 3.32 17.41
C ALA A 471 -16.56 3.15 16.18
N VAL A 472 -16.30 3.92 15.13
CA VAL A 472 -17.11 3.95 13.89
C VAL A 472 -16.28 3.42 12.72
N TYR A 473 -16.81 2.41 12.03
CA TYR A 473 -16.20 1.80 10.85
C TYR A 473 -17.11 2.02 9.65
N THR A 474 -16.78 3.02 8.83
CA THR A 474 -17.52 3.38 7.60
C THR A 474 -17.19 2.43 6.46
N ASP A 475 -18.08 2.31 5.47
CA ASP A 475 -17.92 1.35 4.36
C ASP A 475 -17.67 -0.09 4.82
N TYR A 476 -18.13 -0.46 6.02
CA TYR A 476 -17.81 -1.75 6.63
C TYR A 476 -18.29 -2.96 5.80
N LEU A 477 -19.36 -2.82 5.01
CA LEU A 477 -19.83 -3.89 4.13
C LEU A 477 -19.15 -3.86 2.74
N LEU A 478 -18.77 -2.69 2.24
CA LEU A 478 -17.95 -2.57 1.02
C LEU A 478 -16.50 -3.02 1.24
N ALA A 479 -15.94 -2.67 2.40
CA ALA A 479 -14.67 -3.12 2.94
C ALA A 479 -14.49 -4.63 2.80
N LYS A 480 -15.56 -5.39 3.09
CA LYS A 480 -15.55 -6.86 2.93
C LYS A 480 -15.32 -7.34 1.49
N GLY A 481 -15.62 -6.50 0.50
CA GLY A 481 -15.39 -6.73 -0.93
C GLY A 481 -14.13 -6.04 -1.49
N THR A 482 -13.32 -5.36 -0.68
CA THR A 482 -12.10 -4.64 -1.10
C THR A 482 -10.85 -5.18 -0.41
N THR A 483 -9.68 -4.93 -1.01
CA THR A 483 -8.41 -5.48 -0.54
C THR A 483 -7.86 -4.63 0.60
N GLY A 484 -7.52 -5.28 1.73
CA GLY A 484 -6.88 -4.62 2.88
C GLY A 484 -7.83 -4.06 3.95
N ALA A 485 -9.15 -4.16 3.77
CA ALA A 485 -10.09 -3.68 4.77
C ALA A 485 -10.26 -4.71 5.90
N ASN A 486 -9.64 -4.44 7.04
CA ASN A 486 -9.72 -5.31 8.21
C ASN A 486 -11.11 -5.20 8.86
N THR A 487 -12.01 -6.14 8.52
CA THR A 487 -13.37 -6.20 9.10
C THR A 487 -13.44 -7.08 10.36
N ARG A 488 -12.29 -7.46 10.92
CA ARG A 488 -12.16 -8.21 12.18
C ARG A 488 -12.13 -7.24 13.36
N ILE A 489 -13.09 -7.37 14.27
CA ILE A 489 -13.15 -6.53 15.47
C ILE A 489 -12.71 -7.35 16.68
N VAL A 490 -11.52 -7.08 17.20
CA VAL A 490 -11.00 -7.73 18.40
C VAL A 490 -11.38 -6.93 19.64
N LEU A 491 -11.95 -7.61 20.64
CA LEU A 491 -12.52 -7.03 21.85
C LEU A 491 -11.68 -7.46 23.07
N HIS A 492 -10.76 -6.61 23.49
CA HIS A 492 -9.79 -6.97 24.54
C HIS A 492 -10.28 -6.70 25.97
N GLU A 493 -11.17 -5.72 26.14
CA GLU A 493 -11.53 -5.16 27.44
C GLU A 493 -12.69 -5.92 28.11
N GLU A 494 -12.68 -5.96 29.45
CA GLU A 494 -13.88 -6.37 30.18
C GLU A 494 -14.86 -5.21 30.22
N GLY A 495 -16.11 -5.49 29.89
CA GLY A 495 -17.13 -4.45 29.88
C GLY A 495 -18.36 -4.84 29.09
N ASP A 496 -19.24 -3.87 28.94
CA ASP A 496 -20.48 -4.00 28.20
C ASP A 496 -20.33 -3.39 26.82
N TYR A 497 -20.77 -4.13 25.81
CA TYR A 497 -20.64 -3.77 24.42
C TYR A 497 -22.01 -3.55 23.82
N GLU A 498 -22.14 -2.43 23.13
CA GLU A 498 -23.27 -2.12 22.26
C GLU A 498 -22.75 -2.02 20.82
N VAL A 499 -23.36 -2.77 19.91
CA VAL A 499 -22.95 -2.81 18.52
C VAL A 499 -24.15 -2.54 17.62
N ALA A 500 -24.01 -1.61 16.68
CA ALA A 500 -24.94 -1.41 15.58
C ALA A 500 -24.25 -1.63 14.24
N LEU A 501 -24.96 -2.27 13.31
CA LEU A 501 -24.68 -2.21 11.88
C LEU A 501 -25.82 -1.48 11.20
N ASP A 502 -25.52 -0.28 10.72
CA ASP A 502 -26.46 0.60 10.04
C ASP A 502 -26.18 0.53 8.54
N TYR A 503 -27.23 0.33 7.73
CA TYR A 503 -27.08 0.24 6.28
C TYR A 503 -28.33 0.68 5.53
N GLU A 504 -28.13 1.21 4.33
CA GLU A 504 -29.20 1.66 3.44
C GLU A 504 -29.32 0.72 2.24
N VAL A 505 -30.53 0.28 1.94
CA VAL A 505 -30.86 -0.51 0.75
C VAL A 505 -31.55 0.41 -0.26
N GLN A 506 -31.01 0.43 -1.47
CA GLN A 506 -31.60 1.08 -2.63
C GLN A 506 -32.34 0.06 -3.49
N ASP A 507 -33.52 0.46 -3.94
CA ASP A 507 -34.28 -0.19 -5.00
C ASP A 507 -34.21 0.64 -6.28
N GLY A 508 -33.67 0.06 -7.34
CA GLY A 508 -33.55 0.65 -8.67
C GLY A 508 -34.81 0.55 -9.52
N GLU A 509 -35.80 -0.26 -9.11
CA GLU A 509 -36.99 -0.53 -9.90
C GLU A 509 -38.02 0.62 -9.79
N LEU A 510 -38.14 1.40 -10.88
CA LEU A 510 -38.99 2.60 -11.01
C LEU A 510 -40.51 2.35 -10.95
N THR A 511 -40.96 1.10 -10.82
CA THR A 511 -42.39 0.72 -10.84
C THR A 511 -42.98 0.54 -9.43
N HIS A 512 -42.15 0.43 -8.39
CA HIS A 512 -42.60 0.31 -7.01
C HIS A 512 -43.06 1.67 -6.45
N ILE A 513 -44.23 1.70 -5.81
CA ILE A 513 -44.86 2.90 -5.20
C ILE A 513 -44.18 3.26 -3.85
N THR A 514 -43.13 2.54 -3.45
CA THR A 514 -42.41 2.70 -2.19
C THR A 514 -41.19 3.63 -2.33
N SER A 515 -40.67 4.11 -1.20
CA SER A 515 -39.43 4.92 -1.17
C SER A 515 -38.27 4.15 -1.79
N LYS A 516 -37.54 4.81 -2.71
CA LYS A 516 -36.32 4.32 -3.38
C LYS A 516 -35.29 3.76 -2.38
N PHE A 517 -35.20 4.36 -1.20
CA PHE A 517 -34.28 3.94 -0.14
C PHE A 517 -35.03 3.39 1.07
N GLY A 518 -34.40 2.47 1.78
CA GLY A 518 -34.81 2.01 3.11
C GLY A 518 -33.59 1.84 4.01
N ASN A 519 -33.68 2.33 5.24
CA ASN A 519 -32.59 2.31 6.20
C ASN A 519 -32.86 1.21 7.22
N TYR A 520 -31.86 0.41 7.51
CA TYR A 520 -31.97 -0.77 8.36
C TYR A 520 -30.85 -0.80 9.38
N ARG A 521 -31.13 -1.48 10.49
CA ARG A 521 -30.19 -1.60 11.60
C ARG A 521 -30.23 -3.00 12.17
N ILE A 522 -29.04 -3.58 12.41
CA ILE A 522 -28.87 -4.73 13.29
C ILE A 522 -28.24 -4.22 14.57
N PHE A 523 -28.87 -4.47 15.72
CA PHE A 523 -28.37 -3.99 17.01
C PHE A 523 -28.25 -5.14 18.01
N LEU A 524 -27.10 -5.24 18.68
CA LEU A 524 -26.84 -6.26 19.69
C LEU A 524 -26.13 -5.69 20.91
N ARG A 525 -26.35 -6.37 22.03
CA ARG A 525 -25.72 -6.08 23.33
C ARG A 525 -25.15 -7.36 23.90
N PHE A 526 -24.00 -7.25 24.54
CA PHE A 526 -23.38 -8.35 25.26
C PHE A 526 -22.33 -7.84 26.23
N SER A 527 -21.86 -8.73 27.09
CA SER A 527 -20.84 -8.41 28.08
C SER A 527 -19.64 -9.33 27.90
N ILE A 528 -18.43 -8.80 28.10
CA ILE A 528 -17.20 -9.59 28.26
C ILE A 528 -16.77 -9.50 29.72
N ARG A 529 -16.49 -10.64 30.35
CA ARG A 529 -16.07 -10.76 31.75
C ARG A 529 -14.89 -11.71 31.88
N ASN A 530 -13.99 -11.42 32.80
CA ASN A 530 -12.91 -12.33 33.16
C ASN A 530 -13.46 -13.45 34.05
N GLY A 531 -13.15 -14.70 33.68
CA GLY A 531 -13.52 -15.89 34.44
C GLY A 531 -12.69 -16.11 35.71
N ASN A 532 -11.55 -15.42 35.84
CA ASN A 532 -10.67 -15.56 36.98
C ASN A 532 -11.37 -15.14 38.30
N CYS A 533 -11.14 -15.87 39.38
CA CYS A 533 -11.71 -15.62 40.71
C CYS A 533 -10.61 -15.64 41.78
N MET A 534 -9.52 -14.92 41.51
CA MET A 534 -8.35 -14.87 42.40
C MET A 534 -8.13 -13.46 42.95
N VAL A 535 -7.63 -13.42 44.19
CA VAL A 535 -7.07 -12.24 44.84
C VAL A 535 -5.70 -12.60 45.37
N TYR A 536 -4.77 -11.67 45.24
CA TYR A 536 -3.38 -11.82 45.66
C TYR A 536 -3.10 -10.83 46.79
N PRO A 537 -2.99 -11.31 48.05
CA PRO A 537 -2.56 -10.47 49.14
C PRO A 537 -1.04 -10.26 49.06
N PHE A 538 -0.57 -9.04 49.25
CA PHE A 538 0.85 -8.69 49.23
C PHE A 538 1.27 -8.10 50.57
N ASP A 539 2.40 -8.56 51.09
CA ASP A 539 2.97 -8.07 52.33
C ASP A 539 3.41 -6.61 52.19
N LEU A 540 3.01 -5.74 53.13
CA LEU A 540 3.30 -4.31 53.03
C LEU A 540 4.76 -3.94 53.29
N LEU A 541 5.55 -4.81 53.94
CA LEU A 541 6.95 -4.53 54.26
C LEU A 541 7.87 -5.02 53.13
N THR A 542 7.65 -6.24 52.67
CA THR A 542 8.51 -6.95 51.72
C THR A 542 8.03 -6.83 50.27
N GLY A 543 6.74 -6.53 50.05
CA GLY A 543 6.13 -6.54 48.73
C GLY A 543 5.96 -7.95 48.14
N ALA A 544 6.23 -9.02 48.92
CA ALA A 544 6.07 -10.39 48.46
C ALA A 544 4.59 -10.83 48.47
N GLU A 545 4.21 -11.69 47.52
CA GLU A 545 2.88 -12.31 47.52
C GLU A 545 2.75 -13.24 48.74
N LEU A 546 1.66 -13.08 49.48
CA LEU A 546 1.32 -13.87 50.65
C LEU A 546 0.51 -15.10 50.25
N GLN A 547 1.00 -16.27 50.65
CA GLN A 547 0.28 -17.52 50.53
C GLN A 547 -0.90 -17.58 51.50
N ASN A 548 -1.86 -18.48 51.25
CA ASN A 548 -2.95 -18.69 52.20
C ASN A 548 -2.39 -19.08 53.57
N THR A 549 -2.95 -18.52 54.64
CA THR A 549 -2.51 -18.68 56.04
C THR A 549 -1.17 -18.04 56.40
N ALA A 550 -0.60 -17.18 55.54
CA ALA A 550 0.63 -16.45 55.85
C ALA A 550 0.42 -15.39 56.95
N VAL A 551 1.53 -15.04 57.61
CA VAL A 551 1.61 -13.96 58.59
C VAL A 551 2.26 -12.75 57.93
N ALA A 552 1.62 -11.59 58.07
CA ALA A 552 2.10 -10.31 57.59
C ALA A 552 2.13 -9.33 58.78
N GLU A 553 3.28 -9.22 59.46
CA GLU A 553 3.41 -8.43 60.68
C GLU A 553 3.00 -6.97 60.49
N ALA A 554 3.38 -6.36 59.36
CA ALA A 554 3.05 -4.98 59.01
C ALA A 554 1.68 -4.83 58.32
N GLY A 555 0.96 -5.93 58.06
CA GLY A 555 -0.26 -5.96 57.28
C GLY A 555 -0.04 -6.27 55.80
N PHE A 556 -1.15 -6.29 55.05
CA PHE A 556 -1.17 -6.64 53.63
C PHE A 556 -2.03 -5.70 52.79
N SER A 557 -1.80 -5.67 51.48
CA SER A 557 -2.68 -5.08 50.48
C SER A 557 -3.31 -6.14 49.57
N LEU A 558 -4.45 -5.85 48.95
CA LEU A 558 -5.07 -6.73 47.96
C LEU A 558 -4.74 -6.30 46.52
N ASP A 559 -4.46 -7.26 45.65
CA ASP A 559 -4.39 -7.11 44.20
C ASP A 559 -5.33 -8.11 43.52
N LEU A 560 -6.22 -7.62 42.64
CA LEU A 560 -7.20 -8.43 41.91
C LEU A 560 -6.71 -8.88 40.52
N ALA A 561 -5.43 -8.67 40.19
CA ALA A 561 -4.84 -8.98 38.89
C ALA A 561 -5.67 -8.43 37.73
N ARG A 562 -6.18 -7.21 37.89
CA ARG A 562 -7.06 -6.49 36.96
C ARG A 562 -8.45 -7.10 36.72
N SER A 563 -8.88 -8.13 37.44
CA SER A 563 -10.27 -8.59 37.38
C SER A 563 -11.20 -7.52 37.95
N ARG A 564 -12.15 -7.02 37.14
CA ARG A 564 -12.97 -5.86 37.51
C ARG A 564 -14.37 -6.18 38.03
N TYR A 565 -14.87 -7.38 37.80
CA TYR A 565 -16.26 -7.77 38.10
C TYR A 565 -16.37 -8.84 39.20
N LEU A 566 -15.52 -8.74 40.22
CA LEU A 566 -15.50 -9.65 41.38
C LEU A 566 -16.19 -9.04 42.59
N ASP A 567 -16.91 -9.89 43.33
CA ASP A 567 -17.44 -9.55 44.65
C ASP A 567 -16.43 -9.96 45.70
N ILE A 568 -15.94 -8.99 46.49
CA ILE A 568 -14.92 -9.24 47.50
C ILE A 568 -15.41 -8.71 48.83
N ASN A 569 -15.34 -9.57 49.84
CA ASN A 569 -15.59 -9.21 51.23
C ASN A 569 -14.37 -9.57 52.07
N VAL A 570 -14.06 -8.69 53.02
CA VAL A 570 -13.04 -8.97 54.03
C VAL A 570 -13.70 -8.96 55.39
N ARG A 571 -13.52 -10.08 56.09
CA ARG A 571 -13.89 -10.27 57.49
C ARG A 571 -12.62 -10.20 58.33
N ARG A 572 -12.64 -9.43 59.42
CA ARG A 572 -11.57 -9.42 60.43
C ARG A 572 -12.12 -9.92 61.75
N ALA A 573 -11.41 -10.85 62.36
CA ALA A 573 -11.62 -11.28 63.74
C ALA A 573 -10.34 -11.08 64.57
N VAL A 574 -10.46 -11.03 65.89
CA VAL A 574 -9.32 -11.08 66.82
C VAL A 574 -9.54 -12.19 67.83
N LEU A 575 -8.45 -12.75 68.35
CA LEU A 575 -8.54 -13.76 69.42
C LEU A 575 -8.80 -13.06 70.76
N VAL A 576 -9.80 -13.53 71.49
CA VAL A 576 -10.16 -13.00 72.82
C VAL A 576 -10.22 -14.15 73.81
N GLU A 577 -9.52 -14.00 74.93
CA GLU A 577 -9.61 -14.92 76.06
C GLU A 577 -10.91 -14.69 76.83
N THR A 578 -11.65 -15.77 77.06
CA THR A 578 -12.88 -15.76 77.86
C THR A 578 -12.77 -16.78 79.00
N ALA A 579 -13.70 -16.72 79.96
CA ALA A 579 -13.78 -17.70 81.05
C ALA A 579 -13.91 -19.17 80.58
N ASN A 580 -14.29 -19.41 79.32
CA ASN A 580 -14.49 -20.75 78.74
C ASN A 580 -13.43 -21.12 77.67
N GLY A 581 -12.39 -20.30 77.48
CA GLY A 581 -11.33 -20.48 76.48
C GLY A 581 -11.20 -19.33 75.48
N VAL A 582 -10.35 -19.49 74.46
CA VAL A 582 -10.10 -18.50 73.40
C VAL A 582 -11.16 -18.61 72.30
N ILE A 583 -11.73 -17.48 71.89
CA ILE A 583 -12.68 -17.38 70.77
C ILE A 583 -12.21 -16.37 69.71
N GLU A 584 -12.73 -16.49 68.50
CA GLU A 584 -12.62 -15.45 67.46
C GLU A 584 -13.76 -14.44 67.62
N ASP A 585 -13.44 -13.20 67.98
CA ASP A 585 -14.39 -12.09 68.10
C ASP A 585 -14.36 -11.25 66.81
N GLU A 586 -15.47 -11.21 66.09
CA GLU A 586 -15.57 -10.50 64.81
C GLU A 586 -15.55 -8.99 65.02
N ARG A 587 -14.65 -8.31 64.30
CA ARG A 587 -14.52 -6.85 64.34
C ARG A 587 -15.22 -6.18 63.18
N PHE A 588 -15.23 -6.81 62.01
CA PHE A 588 -16.06 -6.41 60.88
C PHE A 588 -16.16 -7.52 59.84
N ASN A 589 -17.18 -7.41 58.98
CA ASN A 589 -17.33 -8.15 57.75
C ASN A 589 -17.99 -7.22 56.72
N ARG A 590 -17.26 -6.82 55.69
CA ARG A 590 -17.72 -5.80 54.73
C ARG A 590 -17.04 -5.93 53.36
N PRO A 591 -17.59 -5.30 52.32
CA PRO A 591 -16.96 -5.24 51.00
C PRO A 591 -15.55 -4.64 51.03
N ALA A 592 -14.72 -5.08 50.10
CA ALA A 592 -13.37 -4.60 49.87
C ALA A 592 -13.13 -4.33 48.38
N LYS A 593 -12.04 -3.63 48.06
CA LYS A 593 -11.64 -3.33 46.69
C LYS A 593 -10.14 -3.53 46.46
N ASP A 594 -9.79 -3.56 45.18
CA ASP A 594 -8.40 -3.56 44.70
C ASP A 594 -7.57 -2.47 45.38
N GLY A 595 -6.39 -2.82 45.88
CA GLY A 595 -5.47 -1.91 46.56
C GLY A 595 -5.81 -1.59 48.03
N ASP A 596 -6.93 -2.08 48.59
CA ASP A 596 -7.24 -1.90 50.01
C ASP A 596 -6.12 -2.49 50.90
N ARG A 597 -5.85 -1.81 52.02
CA ARG A 597 -4.79 -2.16 52.96
C ARG A 597 -5.35 -2.53 54.33
N TYR A 598 -4.77 -3.55 54.94
CA TYR A 598 -5.19 -4.08 56.23
C TYR A 598 -3.98 -4.23 57.15
N THR A 599 -3.85 -3.31 58.11
CA THR A 599 -2.69 -3.21 59.01
C THR A 599 -3.02 -3.46 60.47
N GLN A 600 -4.30 -3.51 60.82
CA GLN A 600 -4.70 -3.75 62.19
C GLN A 600 -4.54 -5.22 62.52
N GLU A 601 -4.13 -5.50 63.75
CA GLU A 601 -3.93 -6.86 64.18
C GLU A 601 -5.20 -7.72 64.13
N GLY A 602 -5.06 -8.97 63.70
CA GLY A 602 -6.14 -9.94 63.67
C GLY A 602 -6.01 -11.00 62.59
N ILE A 603 -7.08 -11.80 62.49
CA ILE A 603 -7.28 -12.84 61.50
C ILE A 603 -8.19 -12.27 60.43
N TYR A 604 -7.69 -12.17 59.20
CA TYR A 604 -8.44 -11.67 58.05
C TYR A 604 -8.85 -12.81 57.15
N THR A 605 -10.15 -12.95 56.90
CA THR A 605 -10.70 -13.84 55.89
C THR A 605 -11.16 -13.01 54.71
N ILE A 606 -10.50 -13.20 53.57
CA ILE A 606 -10.78 -12.56 52.30
C ILE A 606 -11.60 -13.56 51.48
N SER A 607 -12.84 -13.21 51.17
CA SER A 607 -13.73 -14.03 50.35
C SER A 607 -14.00 -13.32 49.03
N VAL A 608 -13.67 -13.98 47.93
CA VAL A 608 -13.87 -13.50 46.56
C VAL A 608 -14.84 -14.44 45.86
N SER A 609 -15.82 -13.88 45.16
CA SER A 609 -16.72 -14.66 44.31
C SER A 609 -16.87 -14.01 42.94
N ASN A 610 -16.92 -14.83 41.90
CA ASN A 610 -17.23 -14.40 40.55
C ASN A 610 -18.68 -14.76 40.24
N ARG A 611 -19.53 -13.74 40.25
CA ARG A 611 -20.98 -13.85 40.03
C ARG A 611 -21.37 -14.46 38.68
N TYR A 612 -20.49 -14.43 37.68
CA TYR A 612 -20.76 -14.98 36.35
C TYR A 612 -20.26 -16.41 36.17
N THR A 613 -19.37 -16.89 37.04
CA THR A 613 -18.89 -18.27 37.02
C THR A 613 -19.43 -19.13 38.14
N GLY A 614 -19.91 -18.52 39.23
CA GLY A 614 -20.31 -19.21 40.46
C GLY A 614 -19.12 -19.65 41.32
N GLU A 615 -17.89 -19.42 40.83
CA GLU A 615 -16.67 -19.79 41.54
C GLU A 615 -16.39 -18.82 42.69
N SER A 616 -15.75 -19.33 43.74
CA SER A 616 -15.31 -18.52 44.87
C SER A 616 -13.97 -18.99 45.42
N THR A 617 -13.18 -18.05 45.92
CA THR A 617 -11.89 -18.28 46.56
C THR A 617 -11.90 -17.61 47.93
N THR A 618 -11.43 -18.33 48.94
CA THR A 618 -11.22 -17.76 50.28
C THR A 618 -9.76 -17.89 50.68
N LYS A 619 -9.18 -16.79 51.17
CA LYS A 619 -7.84 -16.75 51.76
C LYS A 619 -7.91 -16.20 53.17
N THR A 620 -7.10 -16.73 54.06
CA THR A 620 -6.94 -16.23 55.42
C THR A 620 -5.52 -15.68 55.59
N ILE A 621 -5.39 -14.43 56.03
CA ILE A 621 -4.10 -13.78 56.33
C ILE A 621 -4.10 -13.31 57.79
N PHE A 622 -2.98 -13.52 58.47
CA PHE A 622 -2.80 -13.09 59.85
C PHE A 622 -1.98 -11.81 59.87
N VAL A 623 -2.42 -10.80 60.62
CA VAL A 623 -1.74 -9.51 60.74
C VAL A 623 -1.37 -9.27 62.19
N GLY A 624 -0.13 -8.84 62.44
CA GLY A 624 0.39 -8.51 63.76
C GLY A 624 1.32 -9.56 64.36
N SER A 625 1.70 -9.33 65.62
CA SER A 625 2.72 -10.09 66.36
C SER A 625 2.31 -10.34 67.82
N GLN A 626 1.02 -10.30 68.16
CA GLN A 626 0.57 -10.66 69.51
C GLN A 626 0.92 -12.12 69.79
N GLU A 627 1.41 -12.35 71.00
CA GLU A 627 1.82 -13.66 71.48
C GLU A 627 0.70 -14.71 71.34
N LEU A 628 -0.56 -14.34 71.57
CA LEU A 628 -1.72 -15.22 71.40
C LEU A 628 -1.95 -15.59 69.93
N LEU A 629 -1.78 -14.64 69.01
CA LEU A 629 -1.91 -14.85 67.56
C LEU A 629 -0.73 -15.67 67.03
N GLU A 630 0.49 -15.39 67.46
CA GLU A 630 1.67 -16.18 67.14
C GLU A 630 1.52 -17.62 67.62
N THR A 631 1.02 -17.81 68.84
CA THR A 631 0.78 -19.14 69.42
C THR A 631 -0.32 -19.87 68.65
N TYR A 632 -1.37 -19.17 68.22
CA TYR A 632 -2.42 -19.73 67.37
C TYR A 632 -1.89 -20.24 66.04
N VAL A 633 -1.05 -19.43 65.39
CA VAL A 633 -0.40 -19.78 64.11
C VAL A 633 0.55 -20.96 64.31
N ARG A 634 1.43 -20.95 65.34
CA ARG A 634 2.35 -22.07 65.64
C ARG A 634 1.63 -23.38 65.96
N ASN A 635 0.44 -23.31 66.56
CA ASN A 635 -0.37 -24.48 66.90
C ASN A 635 -1.20 -25.05 65.74
N GLY A 636 -0.99 -24.55 64.52
CA GLY A 636 -1.69 -25.01 63.32
C GLY A 636 -3.16 -24.61 63.33
N PHE A 637 -3.45 -23.38 63.77
CA PHE A 637 -4.79 -22.76 63.68
C PHE A 637 -5.87 -23.48 64.48
N SER A 638 -5.49 -24.09 65.61
CA SER A 638 -6.42 -24.82 66.47
C SER A 638 -6.70 -24.09 67.77
N LEU A 639 -7.91 -23.54 67.91
CA LEU A 639 -8.38 -22.93 69.16
C LEU A 639 -8.32 -23.92 70.35
N LYS A 640 -8.49 -25.22 70.08
CA LYS A 640 -8.40 -26.28 71.11
C LYS A 640 -6.98 -26.47 71.66
N ARG A 641 -5.95 -26.06 70.91
CA ARG A 641 -4.53 -26.15 71.28
C ARG A 641 -3.99 -24.87 71.94
N LEU A 642 -4.83 -23.85 72.10
CA LEU A 642 -4.53 -22.63 72.87
C LEU A 642 -4.96 -22.71 74.34
N LYS A 643 -5.28 -23.92 74.83
CA LYS A 643 -5.70 -24.16 76.21
C LYS A 643 -4.54 -24.29 77.18
#